data_AF-A0A8W8MJB8-F1
#
_entry.id   AF-A0A8W8MJB8-F1
#
_cell.length_a   1.000
_cell.length_b   1.000
_cell.length_c   1.000
_cell.angle_alpha   90.00
_cell.angle_beta   90.00
_cell.angle_gamma   90.00
#
_symmetry.space_group_name_H-M   'P 1'
#
loop_
_entity.id
_entity.type
_entity.pdbx_description
1 polymer ?
#
loop_
_entity_poly.entity_id
_entity_poly.type
_entity_poly.pdbx_seq_one_letter_code
_entity_poly.pdbx_strand_id
1 'polypeptide(L)'
;MTQKEGDIDLQYFLASGKSFNQHDRDRFAAGFLSYEDCEDVVKMRVLKEKEKKVKPKLHHGPFHSYEIDHDQLKNELSKFPQSRPINWTRLAKKINLSIRGKTPANAGQVLKQYATSNKIITIPGKDYLRRIRRHKKKINYKISIPTQRSAKIFKSIVKQNIQSKKFDIEEEIAPKPYKTNFINNDGELEEKITQIHGRKISLTKIISRETARLQKAGVVRDTNFHEMSMESLNDFCNRIHESSSHITASKDQRERLQKLQKTWILKMWHDHSDILNHSYVSFMTCFLYDPINFLKDQEFREQHPEKKTVNVQSIVERPQLYIFGISGSSDKEQLTYTETRLQDLENVKEVKNIDPILRVFTGDNPARQFESGQQRGGKFSCVCGVPTSEHNNFITCYTTEPPTLEERRRHVVAGEAWRKMSTGVVNPFQGLKKDDILLELETRGIWSSDERKCAVQEKLNEVLHGIARPPALCCLDPTKTTSHLNIDSYEVLACEPLHDLTNVIQNLIQGLPHHVGDNNKQEFLSFSDTTIGNKNQLKGSDARLYAVKLAKFTLQKFEEGKVEETIPNLANSLVEIITIRYSDFSTRSQKQLLRLYNQCFLFGLLCKTVIGNPQKLTARKFYGNHFHSITVHVPETARLFSLKSIVPEQEERTFGTLRRLSENTTNRQPKYVVDNAMLRIQFQASHSDHTQTIAKQNSIISKQAKLLPPQKRTLLNSTLLKKFPLLVQSHLERIPDFLLPGRNVWWSVDAEGLTFNDGPGDDNNRPEGPQLHHFRSTSLKEERTWIQQKWQECLVLYASGILQLPFQRLKTYNDGRVNYVYSAQEAAADSGTKDHQTQ
;
A
#
# COMPACT_ATOMS: atom_id res chain seq x y z
N MET A 1 -23.08 33.12 -16.33
CA MET A 1 -22.25 31.94 -16.04
C MET A 1 -21.04 31.99 -16.95
N THR A 2 -19.90 32.40 -16.40
CA THR A 2 -18.62 32.41 -17.12
C THR A 2 -18.21 30.96 -17.42
N GLN A 3 -17.40 30.77 -18.47
CA GLN A 3 -16.93 29.45 -18.93
C GLN A 3 -16.23 28.60 -17.83
N LYS A 4 -15.82 29.21 -16.71
CA LYS A 4 -15.24 28.53 -15.54
C LYS A 4 -16.28 27.81 -14.64
N GLU A 5 -17.55 28.21 -14.65
CA GLU A 5 -18.62 27.57 -13.86
C GLU A 5 -19.28 26.38 -14.56
N GLY A 6 -19.09 26.22 -15.88
CA GLY A 6 -19.85 25.30 -16.74
C GLY A 6 -19.46 23.81 -16.68
N ASP A 7 -18.40 23.43 -15.96
CA ASP A 7 -17.87 22.05 -15.93
C ASP A 7 -17.89 21.39 -14.54
N ILE A 8 -18.50 22.03 -13.54
CA ILE A 8 -18.55 21.52 -12.16
C ILE A 8 -19.26 20.14 -12.10
N ASP A 9 -20.39 19.98 -12.79
CA ASP A 9 -21.11 18.70 -12.87
C ASP A 9 -20.29 17.58 -13.55
N LEU A 10 -19.43 17.93 -14.52
CA LEU A 10 -18.51 16.98 -15.14
C LEU A 10 -17.40 16.56 -14.16
N GLN A 11 -16.84 17.49 -13.41
CA GLN A 11 -15.83 17.18 -12.38
C GLN A 11 -16.41 16.27 -11.29
N TYR A 12 -17.60 16.58 -10.79
CA TYR A 12 -18.32 15.71 -9.84
C TYR A 12 -18.60 14.34 -10.44
N PHE A 13 -19.01 14.25 -11.71
CA PHE A 13 -19.20 12.96 -12.38
C PHE A 13 -17.91 12.14 -12.44
N LEU A 14 -16.78 12.76 -12.84
CA LEU A 14 -15.50 12.07 -12.91
C LEU A 14 -15.02 11.62 -11.51
N ALA A 15 -15.11 12.51 -10.53
CA ALA A 15 -14.77 12.24 -9.12
C ALA A 15 -15.68 11.17 -8.48
N SER A 16 -16.94 11.07 -8.88
CA SER A 16 -17.87 10.09 -8.28
C SER A 16 -17.52 8.63 -8.59
N GLY A 17 -16.70 8.37 -9.61
CA GLY A 17 -16.41 7.01 -10.09
C GLY A 17 -17.58 6.32 -10.79
N LYS A 18 -18.69 7.03 -11.04
CA LYS A 18 -19.87 6.48 -11.72
C LYS A 18 -19.58 6.21 -13.20
N SER A 19 -20.14 5.10 -13.68
CA SER A 19 -20.17 4.80 -15.12
C SER A 19 -21.11 5.77 -15.86
N PHE A 20 -20.89 5.93 -17.16
CA PHE A 20 -21.80 6.72 -18.00
C PHE A 20 -23.25 6.19 -17.95
N ASN A 21 -23.42 4.87 -17.87
CA ASN A 21 -24.74 4.24 -17.76
C ASN A 21 -25.38 4.50 -16.40
N GLN A 22 -24.59 4.46 -15.31
CA GLN A 22 -25.07 4.81 -13.98
C GLN A 22 -25.50 6.27 -13.91
N HIS A 23 -24.70 7.18 -14.47
CA HIS A 23 -25.04 8.60 -14.55
C HIS A 23 -26.36 8.83 -15.27
N ASP A 24 -26.59 8.18 -16.42
CA ASP A 24 -27.88 8.32 -17.10
C ASP A 24 -29.04 7.74 -16.28
N ARG A 25 -28.86 6.60 -15.60
CA ARG A 25 -29.87 6.05 -14.68
C ARG A 25 -30.23 7.04 -13.58
N ASP A 26 -29.23 7.60 -12.89
CA ASP A 26 -29.41 8.58 -11.82
C ASP A 26 -30.07 9.87 -12.33
N ARG A 27 -29.61 10.37 -13.48
CA ARG A 27 -30.19 11.54 -14.15
C ARG A 27 -31.67 11.32 -14.47
N PHE A 28 -32.03 10.13 -14.93
CA PHE A 28 -33.42 9.80 -15.20
C PHE A 28 -34.24 9.68 -13.92
N ALA A 29 -33.75 8.99 -12.91
CA ALA A 29 -34.43 8.85 -11.61
C ALA A 29 -34.66 10.21 -10.92
N ALA A 30 -33.70 11.13 -11.01
CA ALA A 30 -33.79 12.46 -10.41
C ALA A 30 -34.71 13.41 -11.19
N GLY A 31 -34.63 13.41 -12.53
CA GLY A 31 -35.31 14.41 -13.37
C GLY A 31 -36.67 13.96 -13.94
N PHE A 32 -36.97 12.67 -13.94
CA PHE A 32 -38.14 12.10 -14.61
C PHE A 32 -38.95 11.20 -13.68
N LEU A 33 -40.23 11.05 -14.00
CA LEU A 33 -41.13 10.09 -13.35
C LEU A 33 -40.72 8.65 -13.69
N SER A 34 -41.17 7.68 -12.87
CA SER A 34 -40.96 6.26 -13.17
C SER A 34 -41.68 5.87 -14.47
N TYR A 35 -41.38 4.67 -14.99
CA TYR A 35 -42.10 4.20 -16.18
C TYR A 35 -43.59 3.99 -15.87
N GLU A 36 -43.90 3.40 -14.71
CA GLU A 36 -45.29 3.17 -14.26
C GLU A 36 -46.03 4.51 -14.12
N ASP A 37 -45.43 5.50 -13.48
CA ASP A 37 -46.01 6.84 -13.35
C ASP A 37 -46.25 7.51 -14.72
N CYS A 38 -45.31 7.36 -15.65
CA CYS A 38 -45.47 7.89 -17.00
C CYS A 38 -46.61 7.18 -17.74
N GLU A 39 -46.77 5.87 -17.53
CA GLU A 39 -47.86 5.08 -18.08
C GLU A 39 -49.21 5.55 -17.52
N ASP A 40 -49.30 5.80 -16.22
CA ASP A 40 -50.52 6.29 -15.57
C ASP A 40 -50.87 7.71 -16.05
N VAL A 41 -49.89 8.59 -16.22
CA VAL A 41 -50.11 9.90 -16.84
C VAL A 41 -50.68 9.76 -18.26
N VAL A 42 -50.17 8.82 -19.05
CA VAL A 42 -50.67 8.56 -20.40
C VAL A 42 -52.08 7.96 -20.36
N LYS A 43 -52.36 6.98 -19.50
CA LYS A 43 -53.68 6.39 -19.29
C LYS A 43 -54.71 7.44 -18.88
N MET A 44 -54.39 8.26 -17.88
CA MET A 44 -55.24 9.35 -17.41
C MET A 44 -55.51 10.39 -18.49
N ARG A 45 -54.53 10.70 -19.34
CA ARG A 45 -54.74 11.60 -20.48
C ARG A 45 -55.64 10.98 -21.54
N VAL A 46 -55.46 9.71 -21.87
CA VAL A 46 -56.33 8.99 -22.81
C VAL A 46 -57.77 8.94 -22.28
N LEU A 47 -57.96 8.69 -20.99
CA LEU A 47 -59.26 8.72 -20.34
C LEU A 47 -59.91 10.11 -20.46
N LYS A 48 -59.18 11.18 -20.10
CA LYS A 48 -59.66 12.57 -20.24
C LYS A 48 -60.01 12.96 -21.69
N GLU A 49 -59.29 12.42 -22.67
CA GLU A 49 -59.61 12.63 -24.09
C GLU A 49 -60.87 11.86 -24.53
N LYS A 50 -61.07 10.63 -24.05
CA LYS A 50 -62.32 9.87 -24.27
C LYS A 50 -63.53 10.56 -23.62
N GLU A 51 -63.36 11.10 -22.42
CA GLU A 51 -64.37 11.88 -21.69
C GLU A 51 -64.57 13.30 -22.24
N LYS A 52 -63.94 13.67 -23.37
CA LYS A 52 -63.97 15.02 -23.98
C LYS A 52 -63.52 16.16 -23.06
N LYS A 53 -62.89 15.87 -21.92
CA LYS A 53 -62.33 16.86 -20.98
C LYS A 53 -61.06 17.53 -21.52
N VAL A 54 -60.36 16.88 -22.47
CA VAL A 54 -59.17 17.42 -23.14
C VAL A 54 -59.23 17.08 -24.64
N LYS A 55 -58.91 18.03 -25.52
CA LYS A 55 -58.85 17.77 -26.97
C LYS A 55 -57.60 16.95 -27.34
N PRO A 56 -57.69 15.95 -28.24
CA PRO A 56 -56.52 15.26 -28.80
C PRO A 56 -55.57 16.26 -29.46
N LYS A 57 -54.27 16.09 -29.24
CA LYS A 57 -53.27 16.97 -29.85
C LYS A 57 -53.15 16.68 -31.35
N LEU A 58 -53.48 17.66 -32.18
CA LEU A 58 -53.21 17.63 -33.62
C LEU A 58 -51.70 17.79 -33.83
N HIS A 59 -51.11 16.86 -34.59
CA HIS A 59 -49.68 16.83 -34.87
C HIS A 59 -49.39 17.24 -36.33
N HIS A 60 -50.34 17.88 -37.01
CA HIS A 60 -50.20 18.39 -38.37
C HIS A 60 -50.88 19.75 -38.49
N GLY A 61 -50.43 20.55 -39.45
CA GLY A 61 -51.20 21.67 -39.99
C GLY A 61 -52.28 21.17 -40.95
N PRO A 62 -52.99 22.07 -41.66
CA PRO A 62 -53.96 21.66 -42.68
C PRO A 62 -53.33 20.72 -43.73
N PHE A 63 -54.00 19.62 -44.07
CA PHE A 63 -53.39 18.59 -44.95
C PHE A 63 -53.01 19.13 -46.33
N HIS A 64 -53.71 20.14 -46.85
CA HIS A 64 -53.37 20.80 -48.12
C HIS A 64 -52.00 21.49 -48.12
N SER A 65 -51.37 21.68 -46.96
CA SER A 65 -50.02 22.24 -46.85
C SER A 65 -48.91 21.20 -47.04
N TYR A 66 -49.27 19.92 -47.18
CA TYR A 66 -48.34 18.82 -47.39
C TYR A 66 -48.49 18.26 -48.80
N GLU A 67 -47.36 17.99 -49.45
CA GLU A 67 -47.29 17.23 -50.69
C GLU A 67 -47.30 15.74 -50.32
N ILE A 68 -48.46 15.11 -50.49
CA ILE A 68 -48.65 13.68 -50.21
C ILE A 68 -49.21 13.04 -51.48
N ASP A 69 -48.45 12.13 -52.07
CA ASP A 69 -48.95 11.29 -53.16
C ASP A 69 -49.91 10.24 -52.58
N HIS A 70 -51.20 10.50 -52.74
CA HIS A 70 -52.28 9.69 -52.21
C HIS A 70 -52.29 8.27 -52.79
N ASP A 71 -52.03 8.13 -54.09
CA ASP A 71 -52.15 6.86 -54.80
C ASP A 71 -50.92 5.99 -54.56
N GLN A 72 -49.73 6.60 -54.53
CA GLN A 72 -48.52 5.92 -54.11
C GLN A 72 -48.62 5.44 -52.65
N LEU A 73 -49.18 6.26 -51.76
CA LEU A 73 -49.43 5.87 -50.37
C LEU A 73 -50.39 4.67 -50.28
N LYS A 74 -51.50 4.68 -51.02
CA LYS A 74 -52.49 3.59 -51.04
C LYS A 74 -51.89 2.30 -51.58
N ASN A 75 -51.12 2.37 -52.66
CA ASN A 75 -50.40 1.22 -53.25
C ASN A 75 -49.31 0.67 -52.32
N GLU A 76 -48.57 1.54 -51.63
CA GLU A 76 -47.57 1.07 -50.68
C GLU A 76 -48.20 0.42 -49.44
N LEU A 77 -49.32 0.96 -48.95
CA LEU A 77 -50.04 0.39 -47.82
C LEU A 77 -50.69 -0.97 -48.13
N SER A 78 -51.16 -1.20 -49.36
CA SER A 78 -51.74 -2.50 -49.76
C SER A 78 -50.72 -3.64 -49.77
N LYS A 79 -49.42 -3.32 -49.88
CA LYS A 79 -48.32 -4.30 -49.82
C LYS A 79 -47.98 -4.75 -48.41
N PHE A 80 -48.52 -4.11 -47.36
CA PHE A 80 -48.27 -4.50 -45.97
C PHE A 80 -49.31 -5.54 -45.50
N PRO A 81 -48.87 -6.68 -44.92
CA PRO A 81 -49.79 -7.63 -44.30
C PRO A 81 -50.50 -6.98 -43.09
N GLN A 82 -51.79 -7.26 -42.93
CA GLN A 82 -52.63 -6.69 -41.85
C GLN A 82 -52.10 -6.98 -40.43
N SER A 83 -51.27 -8.02 -40.26
CA SER A 83 -50.67 -8.42 -38.98
C SER A 83 -49.40 -7.65 -38.61
N ARG A 84 -48.80 -6.88 -39.52
CA ARG A 84 -47.49 -6.24 -39.30
C ARG A 84 -47.63 -4.74 -38.99
N PRO A 85 -47.01 -4.22 -37.91
CA PRO A 85 -47.05 -2.79 -37.61
C PRO A 85 -46.32 -1.96 -38.69
N ILE A 86 -46.99 -0.90 -39.15
CA ILE A 86 -46.47 0.00 -40.20
C ILE A 86 -45.43 0.96 -39.62
N ASN A 87 -44.24 1.01 -40.21
CA ASN A 87 -43.24 2.05 -39.91
C ASN A 87 -43.54 3.32 -40.73
N TRP A 88 -44.43 4.15 -40.20
CA TRP A 88 -44.90 5.37 -40.85
C TRP A 88 -43.80 6.37 -41.21
N THR A 89 -42.72 6.45 -40.43
CA THR A 89 -41.59 7.34 -40.74
C THR A 89 -40.83 6.87 -41.98
N ARG A 90 -40.61 5.56 -42.10
CA ARG A 90 -39.97 4.99 -43.31
C ARG A 90 -40.87 5.16 -44.53
N LEU A 91 -42.16 4.92 -44.36
CA LEU A 91 -43.14 5.08 -45.44
C LEU A 91 -43.21 6.54 -45.91
N ALA A 92 -43.25 7.51 -44.98
CA ALA A 92 -43.25 8.93 -45.32
C ALA A 92 -42.00 9.37 -46.08
N LYS A 93 -40.84 8.78 -45.80
CA LYS A 93 -39.63 9.01 -46.61
C LYS A 93 -39.74 8.34 -47.98
N LYS A 94 -40.32 7.14 -48.07
CA LYS A 94 -40.46 6.40 -49.32
C LYS A 94 -41.38 7.10 -50.32
N ILE A 95 -42.46 7.72 -49.84
CA ILE A 95 -43.39 8.50 -50.67
C ILE A 95 -42.99 9.98 -50.80
N ASN A 96 -41.79 10.35 -50.33
CA ASN A 96 -41.28 11.72 -50.35
C ASN A 96 -42.24 12.77 -49.77
N LEU A 97 -42.89 12.49 -48.63
CA LEU A 97 -43.75 13.47 -47.97
C LEU A 97 -42.95 14.74 -47.65
N SER A 98 -43.39 15.88 -48.21
CA SER A 98 -42.75 17.19 -48.05
C SER A 98 -43.76 18.26 -47.63
N ILE A 99 -43.22 19.30 -46.99
CA ILE A 99 -43.87 20.59 -46.81
C ILE A 99 -42.89 21.64 -47.31
N ARG A 100 -43.25 22.40 -48.36
CA ARG A 100 -42.35 23.37 -49.02
C ARG A 100 -40.99 22.75 -49.39
N GLY A 101 -41.00 21.58 -50.03
CA GLY A 101 -39.80 20.88 -50.49
C GLY A 101 -38.92 20.24 -49.40
N LYS A 102 -39.34 20.23 -48.13
CA LYS A 102 -38.59 19.55 -47.04
C LYS A 102 -39.46 18.52 -46.32
N THR A 103 -38.91 17.35 -46.02
CA THR A 103 -39.60 16.35 -45.20
C THR A 103 -39.73 16.83 -43.75
N PRO A 104 -40.95 16.94 -43.20
CA PRO A 104 -41.15 17.41 -41.84
C PRO A 104 -40.65 16.39 -40.80
N ALA A 105 -40.16 16.87 -39.65
CA ALA A 105 -39.60 16.02 -38.59
C ALA A 105 -40.60 14.99 -38.01
N ASN A 106 -41.90 15.29 -38.12
CA ASN A 106 -43.03 14.46 -37.73
C ASN A 106 -43.74 13.80 -38.93
N ALA A 107 -43.09 13.69 -40.09
CA ALA A 107 -43.68 13.18 -41.34
C ALA A 107 -44.47 11.87 -41.18
N GLY A 108 -43.95 10.91 -40.39
CA GLY A 108 -44.67 9.66 -40.12
C GLY A 108 -46.00 9.85 -39.37
N GLN A 109 -46.09 10.81 -38.45
CA GLN A 109 -47.34 11.11 -37.74
C GLN A 109 -48.35 11.81 -38.65
N VAL A 110 -47.87 12.76 -39.47
CA VAL A 110 -48.68 13.46 -40.47
C VAL A 110 -49.28 12.45 -41.45
N LEU A 111 -48.45 11.56 -41.99
CA LEU A 111 -48.87 10.54 -42.94
C LEU A 111 -49.90 9.57 -42.36
N LYS A 112 -49.68 9.12 -41.11
CA LYS A 112 -50.63 8.26 -40.40
C LYS A 112 -51.99 8.93 -40.25
N GLN A 113 -52.00 10.19 -39.83
CA GLN A 113 -53.24 10.95 -39.61
C GLN A 113 -53.93 11.24 -40.95
N TYR A 114 -53.19 11.56 -42.01
CA TYR A 114 -53.72 11.70 -43.36
C TYR A 114 -54.38 10.41 -43.86
N ALA A 115 -53.72 9.26 -43.70
CA ALA A 115 -54.26 7.96 -44.10
C ALA A 115 -55.53 7.58 -43.32
N THR A 116 -55.60 7.98 -42.05
CA THR A 116 -56.77 7.75 -41.19
C THR A 116 -57.93 8.68 -41.56
N SER A 117 -57.67 9.97 -41.76
CA SER A 117 -58.68 10.97 -42.13
C SER A 117 -59.28 10.73 -43.52
N ASN A 118 -58.48 10.22 -44.46
CA ASN A 118 -58.94 9.85 -45.81
C ASN A 118 -59.43 8.39 -45.91
N LYS A 119 -59.59 7.68 -44.77
CA LYS A 119 -60.09 6.30 -44.71
C LYS A 119 -59.30 5.28 -45.56
N ILE A 120 -58.03 5.57 -45.87
CA ILE A 120 -57.12 4.64 -46.59
C ILE A 120 -56.82 3.41 -45.73
N ILE A 121 -56.80 3.59 -44.40
CA ILE A 121 -56.71 2.51 -43.42
C ILE A 121 -57.87 2.61 -42.42
N THR A 122 -58.41 1.47 -42.02
CA THR A 122 -59.32 1.33 -40.88
C THR A 122 -58.48 0.86 -39.71
N ILE A 123 -58.30 1.67 -38.66
CA ILE A 123 -57.45 1.29 -37.53
C ILE A 123 -58.17 0.19 -36.73
N PRO A 124 -57.63 -1.05 -36.62
CA PRO A 124 -58.16 -2.03 -35.68
C PRO A 124 -57.89 -1.53 -34.25
N GLY A 125 -58.86 -1.68 -33.36
CA GLY A 125 -58.90 -1.12 -32.00
C GLY A 125 -57.80 -1.54 -31.00
N LYS A 126 -56.59 -1.89 -31.44
CA LYS A 126 -55.46 -2.28 -30.58
C LYS A 126 -54.23 -1.36 -30.65
N ASP A 127 -54.32 -0.17 -31.27
CA ASP A 127 -53.18 0.76 -31.37
C ASP A 127 -53.00 1.67 -30.11
N TYR A 128 -53.49 1.22 -28.95
CA TYR A 128 -53.74 2.07 -27.78
C TYR A 128 -52.62 2.18 -26.74
N LEU A 129 -51.44 1.61 -26.96
CA LEU A 129 -50.29 2.05 -26.17
C LEU A 129 -49.65 3.21 -26.91
N ARG A 130 -50.27 4.41 -26.78
CA ARG A 130 -49.56 5.67 -27.02
C ARG A 130 -48.18 5.53 -26.40
N ARG A 131 -47.13 5.62 -27.22
CA ARG A 131 -45.75 5.44 -26.75
C ARG A 131 -45.56 6.21 -25.46
N ILE A 132 -45.33 5.49 -24.36
CA ILE A 132 -45.13 6.09 -23.04
C ILE A 132 -43.89 6.96 -23.16
N ARG A 133 -44.09 8.28 -23.06
CA ARG A 133 -43.00 9.26 -23.11
C ARG A 133 -42.59 9.58 -21.70
N ARG A 134 -41.29 9.77 -21.48
CA ARG A 134 -40.77 10.16 -20.18
C ARG A 134 -41.27 11.56 -19.83
N HIS A 135 -41.87 11.69 -18.66
CA HIS A 135 -42.35 12.95 -18.11
C HIS A 135 -41.37 13.49 -17.07
N LYS A 136 -41.07 14.79 -17.11
CA LYS A 136 -40.23 15.42 -16.09
C LYS A 136 -40.99 15.51 -14.76
N LYS A 137 -40.28 15.29 -13.66
CA LYS A 137 -40.77 15.62 -12.32
C LYS A 137 -41.00 17.12 -12.22
N LYS A 138 -42.06 17.52 -11.50
CA LYS A 138 -42.43 18.93 -11.31
C LYS A 138 -42.61 19.26 -9.84
N ILE A 139 -42.17 20.45 -9.45
CA ILE A 139 -42.45 21.07 -8.15
C ILE A 139 -43.74 21.89 -8.29
N ASN A 140 -44.68 21.70 -7.37
CA ASN A 140 -45.99 22.36 -7.34
C ASN A 140 -46.74 22.32 -8.69
N TYR A 141 -46.60 21.23 -9.44
CA TYR A 141 -47.19 20.99 -10.77
C TYR A 141 -46.80 21.99 -11.88
N LYS A 142 -45.99 23.01 -11.58
CA LYS A 142 -45.67 24.12 -12.49
C LYS A 142 -44.23 24.09 -13.00
N ILE A 143 -43.26 23.84 -12.12
CA ILE A 143 -41.82 24.01 -12.44
C ILE A 143 -41.18 22.65 -12.64
N SER A 144 -40.54 22.41 -13.78
CA SER A 144 -39.84 21.14 -14.02
C SER A 144 -38.50 21.12 -13.29
N ILE A 145 -38.14 19.98 -12.70
CA ILE A 145 -36.83 19.80 -12.07
C ILE A 145 -35.73 19.94 -13.14
N PRO A 146 -34.67 20.74 -12.89
CA PRO A 146 -33.52 20.82 -13.77
C PRO A 146 -32.92 19.43 -14.03
N THR A 147 -32.61 19.14 -15.29
CA THR A 147 -32.06 17.84 -15.69
C THR A 147 -30.57 18.02 -15.98
N GLN A 148 -29.74 17.19 -15.35
CA GLN A 148 -28.29 17.17 -15.61
C GLN A 148 -27.98 16.86 -17.09
N ARG A 149 -26.76 17.19 -17.54
CA ARG A 149 -26.29 16.86 -18.89
C ARG A 149 -26.28 15.34 -19.09
N SER A 150 -26.59 14.88 -20.31
CA SER A 150 -26.62 13.45 -20.63
C SER A 150 -25.21 12.84 -20.68
N ALA A 151 -25.11 11.53 -20.51
CA ALA A 151 -23.83 10.83 -20.65
C ALA A 151 -23.19 11.02 -22.04
N LYS A 152 -24.00 11.18 -23.11
CA LYS A 152 -23.51 11.47 -24.46
C LYS A 152 -22.77 12.81 -24.52
N ILE A 153 -23.30 13.84 -23.85
CA ILE A 153 -22.67 15.15 -23.77
C ILE A 153 -21.37 15.04 -22.97
N PHE A 154 -21.38 14.36 -21.81
CA PHE A 154 -20.17 14.15 -21.02
C PHE A 154 -19.08 13.42 -21.80
N LYS A 155 -19.39 12.34 -22.53
CA LYS A 155 -18.41 11.65 -23.39
C LYS A 155 -17.76 12.58 -24.40
N SER A 156 -18.56 13.44 -25.04
CA SER A 156 -18.05 14.41 -26.02
C SER A 156 -17.08 15.40 -25.39
N ILE A 157 -17.44 15.96 -24.23
CA ILE A 157 -16.62 16.95 -23.52
C ILE A 157 -15.34 16.29 -23.00
N VAL A 158 -15.41 15.10 -22.40
CA VAL A 158 -14.23 14.36 -21.93
C VAL A 158 -13.28 14.08 -23.09
N LYS A 159 -13.79 13.58 -24.22
CA LYS A 159 -12.96 13.31 -25.41
C LYS A 159 -12.29 14.58 -25.92
N GLN A 160 -13.04 15.69 -26.04
CA GLN A 160 -12.50 16.97 -26.48
C GLN A 160 -11.43 17.50 -25.52
N ASN A 161 -11.65 17.38 -24.21
CA ASN A 161 -10.72 17.84 -23.18
C ASN A 161 -9.44 17.01 -23.13
N ILE A 162 -9.50 15.70 -23.39
CA ILE A 162 -8.30 14.87 -23.53
C ILE A 162 -7.53 15.29 -24.78
N GLN A 163 -8.21 15.45 -25.91
CA GLN A 163 -7.59 15.86 -27.18
C GLN A 163 -6.94 17.25 -27.10
N SER A 164 -7.54 18.18 -26.37
CA SER A 164 -6.99 19.52 -26.14
C SER A 164 -5.96 19.58 -25.00
N LYS A 165 -5.61 18.44 -24.40
CA LYS A 165 -4.75 18.34 -23.20
C LYS A 165 -5.25 19.12 -21.98
N LYS A 166 -6.53 19.50 -21.95
CA LYS A 166 -7.18 20.06 -20.74
C LYS A 166 -7.32 18.98 -19.66
N PHE A 167 -7.57 17.74 -20.06
CA PHE A 167 -7.48 16.55 -19.20
C PHE A 167 -6.25 15.76 -19.60
N ASP A 168 -5.30 15.67 -18.68
CA ASP A 168 -4.02 15.01 -18.91
C ASP A 168 -4.11 13.55 -18.43
N ILE A 169 -4.03 12.59 -19.35
CA ILE A 169 -3.98 11.16 -19.02
C ILE A 169 -2.55 10.62 -18.94
N GLU A 170 -1.57 11.52 -19.05
CA GLU A 170 -0.16 11.27 -18.77
C GLU A 170 0.50 10.34 -19.82
N GLU A 171 1.82 10.12 -19.71
CA GLU A 171 2.67 9.54 -20.77
C GLU A 171 2.38 8.05 -21.01
N GLU A 172 2.32 7.62 -22.28
CA GLU A 172 2.20 6.20 -22.65
C GLU A 172 3.55 5.50 -22.53
N ILE A 173 3.58 4.38 -21.81
CA ILE A 173 4.79 3.61 -21.56
C ILE A 173 4.52 2.11 -21.70
N ALA A 174 5.60 1.32 -21.84
CA ALA A 174 5.57 -0.15 -21.81
C ALA A 174 4.40 -0.77 -22.62
N PRO A 175 4.34 -0.57 -23.95
CA PRO A 175 3.28 -1.11 -24.79
C PRO A 175 3.18 -2.64 -24.67
N LYS A 176 1.96 -3.16 -24.43
CA LYS A 176 1.68 -4.59 -24.34
C LYS A 176 0.66 -5.02 -25.40
N PRO A 177 0.93 -6.08 -26.19
CA PRO A 177 -0.08 -6.63 -27.08
C PRO A 177 -1.16 -7.35 -26.26
N TYR A 178 -2.43 -7.04 -26.53
CA TYR A 178 -3.57 -7.68 -25.91
C TYR A 178 -4.46 -8.30 -26.99
N LYS A 179 -4.64 -9.62 -26.89
CA LYS A 179 -5.43 -10.42 -27.84
C LYS A 179 -6.86 -10.54 -27.35
N THR A 180 -7.82 -10.24 -28.22
CA THR A 180 -9.24 -10.48 -27.98
C THR A 180 -9.81 -11.33 -29.08
N ASN A 181 -10.50 -12.41 -28.69
CA ASN A 181 -11.25 -13.24 -29.62
C ASN A 181 -12.69 -12.74 -29.69
N PHE A 182 -13.25 -12.68 -30.90
CA PHE A 182 -14.66 -12.39 -31.11
C PHE A 182 -15.20 -13.22 -32.26
N ILE A 183 -16.52 -13.44 -32.26
CA ILE A 183 -17.21 -14.09 -33.38
C ILE A 183 -17.65 -12.98 -34.33
N ASN A 184 -17.20 -13.02 -35.58
CA ASN A 184 -17.59 -12.05 -36.60
C ASN A 184 -19.06 -12.26 -37.03
N ASN A 185 -19.56 -11.40 -37.93
CA ASN A 185 -20.95 -11.52 -38.39
C ASN A 185 -21.22 -12.81 -39.18
N ASP A 186 -20.16 -13.46 -39.66
CA ASP A 186 -20.18 -14.69 -40.45
C ASP A 186 -20.08 -15.94 -39.54
N GLY A 187 -19.98 -15.76 -38.22
CA GLY A 187 -19.88 -16.86 -37.25
C GLY A 187 -18.47 -17.40 -37.04
N GLU A 188 -17.46 -16.79 -37.64
CA GLU A 188 -16.06 -17.21 -37.54
C GLU A 188 -15.36 -16.58 -36.34
N LEU A 189 -14.47 -17.34 -35.71
CA LEU A 189 -13.65 -16.85 -34.60
C LEU A 189 -12.46 -16.05 -35.14
N GLU A 190 -12.48 -14.73 -34.92
CA GLU A 190 -11.37 -13.85 -35.28
C GLU A 190 -10.58 -13.39 -34.04
N GLU A 191 -9.25 -13.29 -34.19
CA GLU A 191 -8.36 -12.69 -33.19
C GLU A 191 -8.06 -11.24 -33.56
N LYS A 192 -8.32 -10.31 -32.64
CA LYS A 192 -7.91 -8.91 -32.73
C LYS A 192 -6.83 -8.60 -31.71
N ILE A 193 -5.70 -8.11 -32.20
CA ILE A 193 -4.60 -7.61 -31.35
C ILE A 193 -4.75 -6.11 -31.17
N THR A 194 -4.81 -5.66 -29.91
CA THR A 194 -4.81 -4.24 -29.53
C THR A 194 -3.62 -3.96 -28.64
N GLN A 195 -2.90 -2.87 -28.87
CA GLN A 195 -1.85 -2.43 -27.94
C GLN A 195 -2.48 -1.70 -26.75
N ILE A 196 -2.12 -2.09 -25.54
CA ILE A 196 -2.47 -1.42 -24.29
C ILE A 196 -1.19 -0.82 -23.72
N HIS A 197 -1.22 0.47 -23.40
CA HIS A 197 -0.09 1.17 -22.79
C HIS A 197 -0.30 1.29 -21.29
N GLY A 198 0.79 1.18 -20.54
CA GLY A 198 0.84 1.76 -19.19
C GLY A 198 0.84 3.28 -19.26
N ARG A 199 0.55 3.92 -18.14
CA ARG A 199 0.61 5.38 -17.99
C ARG A 199 1.60 5.76 -16.90
N LYS A 200 2.39 6.80 -17.15
CA LYS A 200 3.38 7.36 -16.22
C LYS A 200 3.13 8.84 -15.97
N ILE A 201 3.11 9.22 -14.70
CA ILE A 201 3.29 10.62 -14.28
C ILE A 201 4.77 10.77 -13.93
N SER A 202 5.56 11.55 -14.67
CA SER A 202 7.01 11.61 -14.42
C SER A 202 7.35 12.05 -12.99
N LEU A 203 8.42 11.51 -12.42
CA LEU A 203 8.86 11.84 -11.06
C LEU A 203 9.07 13.35 -10.87
N THR A 204 9.72 14.03 -11.83
CA THR A 204 9.92 15.49 -11.82
C THR A 204 8.60 16.26 -11.67
N LYS A 205 7.54 15.79 -12.33
CA LYS A 205 6.20 16.40 -12.29
C LYS A 205 5.51 16.14 -10.96
N ILE A 206 5.64 14.94 -10.40
CA ILE A 206 5.14 14.60 -9.05
C ILE A 206 5.82 15.48 -8.01
N ILE A 207 7.16 15.50 -8.02
CA ILE A 207 7.99 16.29 -7.11
C ILE A 207 7.60 17.77 -7.19
N SER A 208 7.55 18.34 -8.40
CA SER A 208 7.16 19.75 -8.58
C SER A 208 5.78 20.08 -8.02
N ARG A 209 4.77 19.21 -8.28
CA ARG A 209 3.39 19.40 -7.80
C ARG A 209 3.31 19.29 -6.28
N GLU A 210 3.95 18.28 -5.70
CA GLU A 210 3.91 18.02 -4.26
C GLU A 210 4.71 19.04 -3.47
N THR A 211 5.88 19.47 -3.95
CA THR A 211 6.62 20.59 -3.36
C THR A 211 5.74 21.84 -3.28
N ALA A 212 5.10 22.23 -4.39
CA ALA A 212 4.20 23.39 -4.40
C ALA A 212 3.01 23.22 -3.45
N ARG A 213 2.44 22.00 -3.36
CA ARG A 213 1.35 21.69 -2.43
C ARG A 213 1.78 21.82 -0.98
N LEU A 214 2.96 21.31 -0.63
CA LEU A 214 3.49 21.33 0.73
C LEU A 214 3.93 22.73 1.16
N GLN A 215 4.55 23.50 0.26
CA GLN A 215 4.84 24.92 0.47
C GLN A 215 3.55 25.71 0.73
N LYS A 216 2.52 25.51 -0.11
CA LYS A 216 1.21 26.17 0.08
C LYS A 216 0.53 25.76 1.40
N ALA A 217 0.72 24.53 1.86
CA ALA A 217 0.22 24.08 3.15
C ALA A 217 0.92 24.78 4.33
N GLY A 218 2.15 25.29 4.14
CA GLY A 218 2.96 25.89 5.19
C GLY A 218 3.61 24.85 6.10
N VAL A 219 3.89 23.64 5.60
CA VAL A 219 4.51 22.56 6.39
C VAL A 219 5.99 22.39 6.13
N VAL A 220 6.53 23.06 5.10
CA VAL A 220 7.95 23.02 4.74
C VAL A 220 8.74 23.88 5.69
N ARG A 221 9.86 23.37 6.18
CA ARG A 221 10.80 24.13 7.00
C ARG A 221 11.69 24.98 6.12
N ASP A 222 11.82 26.24 6.50
CA ASP A 222 12.81 27.17 5.97
C ASP A 222 13.54 27.76 7.17
N THR A 223 14.81 27.38 7.37
CA THR A 223 15.57 27.75 8.56
C THR A 223 16.94 28.21 8.14
N ASN A 224 17.30 29.45 8.51
CA ASN A 224 18.64 29.96 8.31
C ASN A 224 19.56 29.45 9.43
N PHE A 225 20.24 28.33 9.18
CA PHE A 225 21.16 27.74 10.16
C PHE A 225 22.36 28.65 10.45
N HIS A 226 22.65 29.68 9.65
CA HIS A 226 23.74 30.63 9.92
C HIS A 226 23.39 31.64 11.03
N GLU A 227 22.11 31.86 11.30
CA GLU A 227 21.65 32.81 12.34
C GLU A 227 21.44 32.15 13.72
N MET A 228 21.42 30.81 13.79
CA MET A 228 21.24 30.09 15.05
C MET A 228 22.47 30.22 15.97
N SER A 229 22.27 30.33 17.29
CA SER A 229 23.37 30.15 18.24
C SER A 229 23.86 28.69 18.23
N MET A 230 25.09 28.43 18.71
CA MET A 230 25.61 27.05 18.79
C MET A 230 24.79 26.17 19.73
N GLU A 231 24.28 26.73 20.82
CA GLU A 231 23.40 26.02 21.76
C GLU A 231 22.09 25.59 21.07
N SER A 232 21.42 26.52 20.39
CA SER A 232 20.19 26.23 19.64
C SER A 232 20.43 25.25 18.48
N LEU A 233 21.61 25.29 17.86
CA LEU A 233 21.99 24.36 16.78
C LEU A 233 22.14 22.93 17.32
N ASN A 234 22.80 22.76 18.46
CA ASN A 234 22.97 21.47 19.12
C ASN A 234 21.64 20.91 19.62
N ASP A 235 20.81 21.74 20.25
CA ASP A 235 19.47 21.37 20.66
C ASP A 235 18.62 20.93 19.46
N PHE A 236 18.69 21.67 18.35
CA PHE A 236 18.01 21.28 17.11
C PHE A 236 18.49 19.93 16.58
N CYS A 237 19.80 19.69 16.49
CA CYS A 237 20.37 18.41 16.04
C CYS A 237 19.90 17.24 16.91
N ASN A 238 19.91 17.40 18.23
CA ASN A 238 19.41 16.40 19.17
C ASN A 238 17.92 16.11 18.95
N ARG A 239 17.12 17.17 18.75
CA ARG A 239 15.67 17.06 18.51
C ARG A 239 15.30 16.41 17.18
N ILE A 240 16.19 16.41 16.19
CA ILE A 240 15.96 15.77 14.88
C ILE A 240 16.72 14.44 14.74
N HIS A 241 17.46 14.03 15.78
CA HIS A 241 18.28 12.82 15.77
C HIS A 241 19.39 12.85 14.71
N GLU A 242 20.02 14.01 14.53
CA GLU A 242 21.18 14.19 13.67
C GLU A 242 22.46 14.11 14.51
N SER A 243 23.41 13.26 14.09
CA SER A 243 24.66 13.06 14.83
C SER A 243 25.69 14.14 14.57
N SER A 244 26.31 14.63 15.65
CA SER A 244 27.46 15.53 15.64
C SER A 244 28.80 14.82 15.43
N SER A 245 28.85 13.47 15.46
CA SER A 245 30.08 12.67 15.51
C SER A 245 30.98 12.75 14.28
N HIS A 246 30.54 13.38 13.18
CA HIS A 246 31.28 13.46 11.92
C HIS A 246 31.81 14.86 11.58
N ILE A 247 31.70 15.83 12.48
CA ILE A 247 31.99 17.23 12.14
C ILE A 247 32.79 17.89 13.26
N THR A 248 34.05 18.23 12.97
CA THR A 248 34.97 18.90 13.89
C THR A 248 34.85 20.43 13.86
N ALA A 249 34.14 21.03 12.89
CA ALA A 249 34.00 22.48 12.73
C ALA A 249 32.53 22.96 12.64
N SER A 250 32.20 24.03 13.37
CA SER A 250 30.83 24.59 13.43
C SER A 250 30.30 25.12 12.10
N LYS A 251 31.18 25.61 11.21
CA LYS A 251 30.81 26.10 9.87
C LYS A 251 30.34 24.95 8.97
N ASP A 252 31.06 23.84 8.98
CA ASP A 252 30.74 22.65 8.18
C ASP A 252 29.40 22.01 8.61
N GLN A 253 29.05 22.09 9.90
CA GLN A 253 27.77 21.60 10.41
C GLN A 253 26.59 22.42 9.88
N ARG A 254 26.69 23.75 9.86
CA ARG A 254 25.63 24.62 9.34
C ARG A 254 25.42 24.42 7.85
N GLU A 255 26.51 24.33 7.09
CA GLU A 255 26.46 24.06 5.65
C GLU A 255 25.85 22.67 5.35
N ARG A 256 26.22 21.65 6.14
CA ARG A 256 25.60 20.31 6.05
C ARG A 256 24.11 20.34 6.32
N LEU A 257 23.66 20.99 7.40
CA LEU A 257 22.23 21.10 7.73
C LEU A 257 21.46 21.85 6.64
N GLN A 258 22.05 22.90 6.07
CA GLN A 258 21.45 23.63 4.96
C GLN A 258 21.32 22.77 3.70
N LYS A 259 22.30 21.90 3.42
CA LYS A 259 22.22 20.90 2.35
C LYS A 259 21.12 19.87 2.65
N LEU A 260 21.10 19.30 3.85
CA LEU A 260 20.09 18.31 4.26
C LEU A 260 18.65 18.87 4.21
N GLN A 261 18.44 20.15 4.52
CA GLN A 261 17.13 20.79 4.40
C GLN A 261 16.64 20.86 2.94
N LYS A 262 17.56 20.95 1.97
CA LYS A 262 17.25 20.88 0.53
C LYS A 262 17.15 19.44 0.01
N THR A 263 17.74 18.47 0.69
CA THR A 263 17.68 17.06 0.30
C THR A 263 16.39 16.42 0.78
N TRP A 264 15.48 16.06 -0.13
CA TRP A 264 14.18 15.49 0.24
C TRP A 264 14.13 14.00 -0.10
N ILE A 265 13.65 13.20 0.84
CA ILE A 265 13.68 11.75 0.71
C ILE A 265 12.40 11.20 0.07
N LEU A 266 12.55 10.40 -0.98
CA LEU A 266 11.48 9.68 -1.67
C LEU A 266 11.36 8.23 -1.19
N LYS A 267 10.11 7.83 -0.92
CA LYS A 267 9.69 6.43 -0.73
C LYS A 267 8.97 5.96 -1.98
N MET A 268 9.36 4.78 -2.48
CA MET A 268 8.67 4.07 -3.55
C MET A 268 7.84 2.94 -2.96
N TRP A 269 6.62 2.76 -3.46
CA TRP A 269 5.79 1.60 -3.16
C TRP A 269 5.31 0.96 -4.46
N HIS A 270 5.18 -0.36 -4.47
CA HIS A 270 4.47 -1.04 -5.55
C HIS A 270 3.59 -2.18 -5.05
N ASP A 271 2.54 -2.45 -5.84
CA ASP A 271 1.71 -3.63 -5.71
C ASP A 271 1.31 -4.17 -7.09
N HIS A 272 0.97 -5.46 -7.10
CA HIS A 272 0.54 -6.23 -8.25
C HIS A 272 -0.77 -6.94 -7.92
N SER A 273 -1.83 -6.65 -8.67
CA SER A 273 -3.14 -7.24 -8.41
C SER A 273 -4.00 -7.38 -9.65
N ASP A 274 -4.97 -8.28 -9.56
CA ASP A 274 -5.93 -8.55 -10.63
C ASP A 274 -7.14 -7.62 -10.54
N ILE A 275 -7.42 -6.95 -11.66
CA ILE A 275 -8.61 -6.14 -11.90
C ILE A 275 -9.33 -6.75 -13.10
N LEU A 276 -10.58 -7.20 -12.90
CA LEU A 276 -11.41 -7.76 -13.97
C LEU A 276 -10.75 -8.96 -14.69
N ASN A 277 -10.05 -9.84 -13.95
CA ASN A 277 -9.30 -11.00 -14.45
C ASN A 277 -8.08 -10.64 -15.31
N HIS A 278 -7.59 -9.41 -15.21
CA HIS A 278 -6.33 -8.99 -15.81
C HIS A 278 -5.42 -8.42 -14.74
N SER A 279 -4.14 -8.74 -14.82
CA SER A 279 -3.16 -8.32 -13.85
C SER A 279 -2.63 -6.91 -14.17
N TYR A 280 -2.51 -6.07 -13.15
CA TYR A 280 -1.97 -4.72 -13.26
C TYR A 280 -0.90 -4.49 -12.21
N VAL A 281 0.04 -3.61 -12.53
CA VAL A 281 1.02 -3.08 -11.60
C VAL A 281 0.73 -1.62 -11.30
N SER A 282 0.91 -1.22 -10.05
CA SER A 282 0.84 0.16 -9.60
C SER A 282 2.11 0.51 -8.84
N PHE A 283 2.81 1.53 -9.30
CA PHE A 283 3.88 2.18 -8.55
C PHE A 283 3.37 3.49 -7.99
N MET A 284 3.68 3.77 -6.73
CA MET A 284 3.36 5.03 -6.05
C MET A 284 4.60 5.58 -5.38
N THR A 285 4.65 6.89 -5.23
CA THR A 285 5.75 7.57 -4.54
C THR A 285 5.21 8.65 -3.61
N CYS A 286 5.93 8.91 -2.52
CA CYS A 286 5.71 10.09 -1.68
C CYS A 286 7.05 10.58 -1.09
N PHE A 287 7.03 11.78 -0.51
CA PHE A 287 8.12 12.19 0.37
C PHE A 287 7.98 11.48 1.72
N LEU A 288 9.09 11.13 2.35
CA LEU A 288 9.13 10.72 3.74
C LEU A 288 9.13 11.97 4.64
N TYR A 289 8.40 11.90 5.75
CA TYR A 289 8.46 12.96 6.74
C TYR A 289 9.81 12.96 7.44
N ASP A 290 10.48 14.10 7.36
CA ASP A 290 11.73 14.38 8.04
C ASP A 290 11.67 15.78 8.70
N PRO A 291 11.93 15.91 10.01
CA PRO A 291 11.94 17.20 10.70
C PRO A 291 13.01 18.21 10.22
N ILE A 292 14.02 17.85 9.42
CA ILE A 292 14.94 18.83 8.79
C ILE A 292 14.26 19.56 7.63
N ASN A 293 13.40 18.86 6.89
CA ASN A 293 12.72 19.40 5.71
C ASN A 293 11.32 19.96 6.05
N PHE A 294 10.69 19.46 7.11
CA PHE A 294 9.31 19.79 7.47
C PHE A 294 9.16 20.16 8.94
N LEU A 295 8.11 20.94 9.24
CA LEU A 295 7.76 21.31 10.61
C LEU A 295 7.20 20.11 11.39
N LYS A 296 7.36 20.12 12.71
CA LYS A 296 6.62 19.25 13.65
C LYS A 296 5.21 19.81 13.84
N ASP A 297 4.28 18.96 14.26
CA ASP A 297 2.89 19.35 14.53
C ASP A 297 2.77 20.53 15.51
N GLN A 298 3.66 20.59 16.51
CA GLN A 298 3.74 21.68 17.48
C GLN A 298 4.25 22.97 16.83
N GLU A 299 5.39 22.91 16.12
CA GLU A 299 5.96 24.07 15.43
C GLU A 299 5.00 24.65 14.40
N PHE A 300 4.27 23.80 13.66
CA PHE A 300 3.23 24.22 12.73
C PHE A 300 2.11 25.00 13.44
N ARG A 301 1.67 24.53 14.62
CA ARG A 301 0.64 25.19 15.41
C ARG A 301 1.11 26.55 15.94
N GLU A 302 2.38 26.65 16.31
CA GLU A 302 2.99 27.89 16.80
C GLU A 302 3.17 28.92 15.67
N GLN A 303 3.58 28.49 14.47
CA GLN A 303 3.77 29.36 13.30
C GLN A 303 2.46 29.74 12.59
N HIS A 304 1.43 28.89 12.68
CA HIS A 304 0.13 29.09 12.04
C HIS A 304 -1.04 28.88 13.01
N PRO A 305 -1.16 29.71 14.07
CA PRO A 305 -2.21 29.57 15.08
C PRO A 305 -3.62 29.74 14.52
N GLU A 306 -3.76 30.44 13.39
CA GLU A 306 -5.02 30.64 12.67
C GLU A 306 -5.48 29.41 11.87
N LYS A 307 -4.56 28.47 11.58
CA LYS A 307 -4.87 27.26 10.82
C LYS A 307 -5.35 26.15 11.75
N LYS A 308 -6.23 25.29 11.22
CA LYS A 308 -6.62 24.06 11.92
C LYS A 308 -5.38 23.20 12.18
N THR A 309 -5.27 22.65 13.39
CA THR A 309 -4.22 21.67 13.70
C THR A 309 -4.29 20.49 12.73
N VAL A 310 -3.15 20.11 12.19
CA VAL A 310 -2.96 19.00 11.27
C VAL A 310 -1.87 18.05 11.78
N ASN A 311 -1.90 16.81 11.29
CA ASN A 311 -0.77 15.89 11.43
C ASN A 311 0.15 16.09 10.22
N VAL A 312 1.30 16.72 10.42
CA VAL A 312 2.20 17.13 9.35
C VAL A 312 2.76 15.91 8.61
N GLN A 313 3.17 14.87 9.36
CA GLN A 313 3.64 13.61 8.80
C GLN A 313 2.66 13.05 7.75
N SER A 314 1.37 13.00 8.09
CA SER A 314 0.31 12.47 7.20
C SER A 314 0.04 13.35 5.97
N ILE A 315 0.33 14.66 6.04
CA ILE A 315 0.21 15.58 4.90
C ILE A 315 1.38 15.40 3.93
N VAL A 316 2.59 15.22 4.46
CA VAL A 316 3.82 15.01 3.69
C VAL A 316 3.80 13.65 3.00
N GLU A 317 3.47 12.60 3.74
CA GLU A 317 3.55 11.20 3.28
C GLU A 317 2.33 10.75 2.45
N ARG A 318 1.66 11.70 1.79
CA ARG A 318 0.52 11.40 0.91
C ARG A 318 1.02 10.71 -0.36
N PRO A 319 0.58 9.48 -0.67
CA PRO A 319 1.03 8.76 -1.86
C PRO A 319 0.49 9.40 -3.14
N GLN A 320 1.36 9.47 -4.14
CA GLN A 320 1.06 9.91 -5.49
C GLN A 320 1.24 8.75 -6.46
N LEU A 321 0.30 8.59 -7.38
CA LEU A 321 0.42 7.59 -8.43
C LEU A 321 1.61 7.94 -9.33
N TYR A 322 2.50 6.97 -9.55
CA TYR A 322 3.66 7.12 -10.41
C TYR A 322 3.45 6.42 -11.75
N ILE A 323 3.26 5.09 -11.72
CA ILE A 323 3.02 4.26 -12.90
C ILE A 323 1.80 3.38 -12.64
N PHE A 324 0.91 3.27 -13.63
CA PHE A 324 -0.17 2.29 -13.63
C PHE A 324 -0.24 1.62 -15.00
N GLY A 325 -0.21 0.29 -15.04
CA GLY A 325 -0.21 -0.42 -16.32
C GLY A 325 -0.53 -1.89 -16.21
N ILE A 326 -0.87 -2.49 -17.35
CA ILE A 326 -1.13 -3.92 -17.45
C ILE A 326 0.19 -4.68 -17.30
N SER A 327 0.20 -5.67 -16.41
CA SER A 327 1.40 -6.45 -16.12
C SER A 327 0.98 -7.78 -15.53
N GLY A 328 1.31 -8.88 -16.17
CA GLY A 328 1.22 -10.21 -15.60
C GLY A 328 2.06 -10.34 -14.33
N SER A 329 1.81 -11.40 -13.57
CA SER A 329 2.53 -11.66 -12.32
C SER A 329 3.99 -12.09 -12.54
N SER A 330 4.43 -12.33 -13.77
CA SER A 330 5.81 -12.75 -14.04
C SER A 330 6.82 -11.59 -13.89
N ASP A 331 8.04 -11.89 -13.43
CA ASP A 331 9.11 -10.90 -13.36
C ASP A 331 9.43 -10.30 -14.73
N LYS A 332 9.35 -11.10 -15.81
CA LYS A 332 9.55 -10.63 -17.19
C LYS A 332 8.60 -9.49 -17.55
N GLU A 333 7.34 -9.62 -17.17
CA GLU A 333 6.33 -8.61 -17.47
C GLU A 333 6.47 -7.37 -16.61
N GLN A 334 6.80 -7.53 -15.33
CA GLN A 334 7.01 -6.39 -14.42
C GLN A 334 8.29 -5.61 -14.73
N LEU A 335 9.37 -6.27 -15.17
CA LEU A 335 10.63 -5.61 -15.55
C LEU A 335 10.52 -4.73 -16.79
N THR A 336 9.45 -4.82 -17.59
CA THR A 336 9.27 -3.90 -18.73
C THR A 336 9.03 -2.45 -18.31
N TYR A 337 8.76 -2.21 -17.03
CA TYR A 337 8.63 -0.86 -16.48
C TYR A 337 9.96 -0.31 -15.94
N THR A 338 11.03 -1.12 -15.85
CA THR A 338 12.33 -0.72 -15.28
C THR A 338 13.01 0.39 -16.07
N GLU A 339 13.04 0.29 -17.40
CA GLU A 339 13.69 1.29 -18.26
C GLU A 339 13.09 2.67 -18.06
N THR A 340 11.77 2.74 -18.06
CA THR A 340 11.03 3.96 -17.77
C THR A 340 11.36 4.55 -16.40
N ARG A 341 11.54 3.70 -15.37
CA ARG A 341 11.93 4.16 -14.02
C ARG A 341 13.34 4.74 -13.99
N LEU A 342 14.28 4.11 -14.68
CA LEU A 342 15.67 4.57 -14.76
C LEU A 342 15.79 5.90 -15.51
N GLN A 343 15.10 6.03 -16.65
CA GLN A 343 15.03 7.29 -17.40
C GLN A 343 14.50 8.44 -16.53
N ASP A 344 13.48 8.20 -15.70
CA ASP A 344 12.98 9.22 -14.79
C ASP A 344 13.99 9.56 -13.69
N LEU A 345 14.67 8.56 -13.09
CA LEU A 345 15.67 8.79 -12.04
C LEU A 345 16.88 9.61 -12.53
N GLU A 346 17.28 9.45 -13.80
CA GLU A 346 18.33 10.28 -14.41
C GLU A 346 17.94 11.76 -14.47
N ASN A 347 16.65 12.06 -14.59
CA ASN A 347 16.09 13.41 -14.76
C ASN A 347 15.75 14.13 -13.45
N VAL A 348 16.00 13.51 -12.29
CA VAL A 348 15.51 13.97 -10.97
C VAL A 348 16.58 14.73 -10.15
N LYS A 349 17.77 14.96 -10.70
CA LYS A 349 18.96 15.49 -9.98
C LYS A 349 18.81 16.87 -9.32
N GLU A 350 17.86 17.71 -9.72
CA GLU A 350 17.40 18.88 -8.94
C GLU A 350 16.03 19.33 -9.46
N VAL A 351 15.06 19.52 -8.57
CA VAL A 351 13.70 19.94 -8.95
C VAL A 351 13.20 21.00 -7.99
N LYS A 352 12.96 22.23 -8.47
CA LYS A 352 12.47 23.34 -7.64
C LYS A 352 13.38 23.64 -6.42
N ASN A 353 14.70 23.64 -6.62
CA ASN A 353 15.72 23.86 -5.58
C ASN A 353 15.75 22.79 -4.47
N ILE A 354 15.20 21.61 -4.77
CA ILE A 354 15.25 20.42 -3.92
C ILE A 354 16.13 19.39 -4.61
N ASP A 355 16.89 18.67 -3.80
CA ASP A 355 17.72 17.52 -4.19
C ASP A 355 17.02 16.21 -3.74
N PRO A 356 16.12 15.66 -4.57
CA PRO A 356 15.35 14.48 -4.21
C PRO A 356 16.18 13.18 -4.29
N ILE A 357 16.16 12.37 -3.23
CA ILE A 357 16.87 11.08 -3.16
C ILE A 357 15.88 9.93 -3.00
N LEU A 358 15.96 8.93 -3.88
CA LEU A 358 15.25 7.66 -3.70
C LEU A 358 15.92 6.82 -2.61
N ARG A 359 15.25 6.67 -1.47
CA ARG A 359 15.87 6.07 -0.27
C ARG A 359 15.32 4.70 0.09
N VAL A 360 14.02 4.48 -0.07
CA VAL A 360 13.39 3.26 0.46
C VAL A 360 12.28 2.73 -0.41
N PHE A 361 12.21 1.41 -0.50
CA PHE A 361 11.11 0.67 -1.11
C PHE A 361 10.25 -0.01 -0.04
N THR A 362 8.94 0.14 -0.19
CA THR A 362 7.93 -0.61 0.58
C THR A 362 7.00 -1.35 -0.38
N GLY A 363 6.41 -2.45 0.07
CA GLY A 363 5.55 -3.30 -0.75
C GLY A 363 5.32 -4.62 -0.06
N ASP A 364 4.30 -5.37 -0.48
CA ASP A 364 4.07 -6.70 0.06
C ASP A 364 5.30 -7.62 -0.18
N ASN A 365 5.27 -8.84 0.36
CA ASN A 365 6.46 -9.70 0.25
C ASN A 365 6.84 -10.04 -1.21
N PRO A 366 5.92 -10.45 -2.09
CA PRO A 366 6.18 -10.57 -3.53
C PRO A 366 6.80 -9.32 -4.16
N ALA A 367 6.30 -8.12 -3.83
CA ALA A 367 6.82 -6.87 -4.35
C ALA A 367 8.27 -6.61 -3.92
N ARG A 368 8.58 -6.84 -2.64
CA ARG A 368 9.95 -6.72 -2.10
C ARG A 368 10.90 -7.75 -2.70
N GLN A 369 10.42 -8.97 -2.91
CA GLN A 369 11.19 -10.02 -3.59
C GLN A 369 11.52 -9.59 -5.02
N PHE A 370 10.53 -9.09 -5.76
CA PHE A 370 10.73 -8.55 -7.10
C PHE A 370 11.74 -7.39 -7.10
N GLU A 371 11.56 -6.38 -6.24
CA GLU A 371 12.42 -5.18 -6.28
C GLU A 371 13.87 -5.53 -5.94
N SER A 372 14.09 -6.43 -4.97
CA SER A 372 15.43 -6.87 -4.55
C SER A 372 16.07 -7.94 -5.45
N GLY A 373 15.31 -8.60 -6.32
CA GLY A 373 15.80 -9.73 -7.12
C GLY A 373 15.84 -11.06 -6.35
N GLN A 374 15.14 -11.15 -5.22
CA GLN A 374 14.95 -12.39 -4.46
C GLN A 374 13.91 -13.28 -5.16
N GLN A 375 14.07 -14.61 -5.06
CA GLN A 375 13.05 -15.56 -5.50
C GLN A 375 11.69 -15.31 -4.83
N ARG A 376 10.61 -15.61 -5.55
CA ARG A 376 9.26 -15.53 -5.00
C ARG A 376 8.92 -16.77 -4.20
N GLY A 377 8.79 -16.62 -2.88
CA GLY A 377 8.51 -17.74 -1.97
C GLY A 377 9.70 -18.71 -1.84
N GLY A 378 9.43 -20.01 -1.83
CA GLY A 378 10.49 -21.04 -1.80
C GLY A 378 11.17 -21.22 -0.43
N LYS A 379 12.42 -21.73 -0.43
CA LYS A 379 13.25 -22.01 0.76
C LYS A 379 13.74 -20.72 1.42
N PHE A 380 14.01 -19.67 0.66
CA PHE A 380 14.51 -18.38 1.13
C PHE A 380 13.50 -17.30 0.77
N SER A 381 12.40 -17.25 1.52
CA SER A 381 11.27 -16.37 1.21
C SER A 381 11.45 -14.94 1.72
N CYS A 382 12.29 -14.72 2.74
CA CYS A 382 12.60 -13.38 3.21
C CYS A 382 13.77 -12.83 2.40
N VAL A 383 13.77 -11.51 2.17
CA VAL A 383 14.90 -10.85 1.50
C VAL A 383 16.19 -10.98 2.32
N CYS A 384 16.15 -11.21 3.63
CA CYS A 384 17.36 -11.42 4.43
C CYS A 384 18.16 -12.69 4.07
N GLY A 385 17.59 -13.63 3.29
CA GLY A 385 18.28 -14.87 2.90
C GLY A 385 18.29 -15.96 3.97
N VAL A 386 17.57 -15.78 5.08
CA VAL A 386 17.34 -16.85 6.08
C VAL A 386 16.41 -17.92 5.48
N PRO A 387 16.72 -19.22 5.62
CA PRO A 387 15.83 -20.28 5.21
C PRO A 387 14.50 -20.25 5.98
N THR A 388 13.39 -20.53 5.33
CA THR A 388 12.05 -20.57 5.94
C THR A 388 11.94 -21.57 7.09
N SER A 389 12.76 -22.64 7.08
CA SER A 389 12.85 -23.59 8.20
C SER A 389 13.43 -22.96 9.47
N GLU A 390 14.24 -21.92 9.34
CA GLU A 390 14.95 -21.24 10.43
C GLU A 390 14.24 -19.97 10.90
N HIS A 391 13.08 -19.61 10.33
CA HIS A 391 12.39 -18.36 10.64
C HIS A 391 11.94 -18.23 12.11
N ASN A 392 11.77 -19.35 12.82
CA ASN A 392 11.54 -19.34 14.27
C ASN A 392 12.83 -19.55 15.08
N ASN A 393 13.98 -19.80 14.46
CA ASN A 393 15.27 -19.89 15.13
C ASN A 393 15.87 -18.49 15.31
N PHE A 394 15.57 -17.85 16.44
CA PHE A 394 15.97 -16.47 16.68
C PHE A 394 17.48 -16.26 16.72
N ILE A 395 18.26 -17.24 17.16
CA ILE A 395 19.72 -17.11 17.18
C ILE A 395 20.24 -16.95 15.74
N THR A 396 19.82 -17.83 14.83
CA THR A 396 20.15 -17.73 13.41
C THR A 396 19.60 -16.45 12.78
N CYS A 397 18.33 -16.12 13.07
CA CYS A 397 17.70 -14.94 12.50
C CYS A 397 18.37 -13.62 12.91
N TYR A 398 18.78 -13.49 14.18
CA TYR A 398 19.36 -12.26 14.71
C TYR A 398 20.81 -12.04 14.30
N THR A 399 21.51 -13.11 13.92
CA THR A 399 22.90 -13.07 13.46
C THR A 399 23.03 -12.98 11.94
N THR A 400 21.94 -13.18 11.19
CA THR A 400 21.97 -13.09 9.73
C THR A 400 21.75 -11.66 9.25
N GLU A 401 22.68 -11.15 8.45
CA GLU A 401 22.59 -9.80 7.88
C GLU A 401 21.91 -9.79 6.51
N PRO A 402 20.85 -8.97 6.32
CA PRO A 402 20.27 -8.75 5.00
C PRO A 402 21.24 -8.03 4.04
N PRO A 403 21.46 -8.55 2.82
CA PRO A 403 22.36 -7.92 1.87
C PRO A 403 21.72 -6.68 1.22
N THR A 404 22.55 -5.66 1.01
CA THR A 404 22.24 -4.43 0.25
C THR A 404 21.99 -4.72 -1.23
N LEU A 405 21.42 -3.77 -1.96
CA LEU A 405 21.19 -3.93 -3.41
C LEU A 405 22.50 -4.12 -4.19
N GLU A 406 23.55 -3.39 -3.82
CA GLU A 406 24.85 -3.53 -4.46
C GLU A 406 25.50 -4.89 -4.14
N GLU A 407 25.39 -5.40 -2.92
CA GLU A 407 25.86 -6.75 -2.58
C GLU A 407 25.11 -7.83 -3.36
N ARG A 408 23.78 -7.70 -3.51
CA ARG A 408 22.99 -8.61 -4.35
C ARG A 408 23.44 -8.57 -5.80
N ARG A 409 23.65 -7.38 -6.35
CA ARG A 409 24.14 -7.19 -7.72
C ARG A 409 25.50 -7.86 -7.89
N ARG A 410 26.47 -7.58 -7.00
CA ARG A 410 27.79 -8.22 -6.98
C ARG A 410 27.68 -9.73 -6.90
N HIS A 411 26.81 -10.24 -6.04
CA HIS A 411 26.62 -11.68 -5.86
C HIS A 411 26.14 -12.35 -7.14
N VAL A 412 25.26 -11.69 -7.91
CA VAL A 412 24.82 -12.22 -9.19
C VAL A 412 25.92 -12.19 -10.23
N VAL A 413 26.66 -11.07 -10.35
CA VAL A 413 27.71 -10.92 -11.37
C VAL A 413 29.03 -11.63 -11.04
N ALA A 414 29.16 -12.18 -9.83
CA ALA A 414 30.34 -12.95 -9.42
C ALA A 414 30.51 -14.27 -10.17
N GLY A 415 29.43 -14.83 -10.73
CA GLY A 415 29.50 -15.98 -11.64
C GLY A 415 29.35 -15.58 -13.10
N GLU A 416 29.04 -16.54 -13.97
CA GLU A 416 28.88 -16.30 -15.42
C GLU A 416 27.45 -16.48 -15.92
N ALA A 417 26.58 -17.15 -15.16
CA ALA A 417 25.20 -17.45 -15.57
C ALA A 417 24.39 -16.19 -15.90
N TRP A 418 24.68 -15.05 -15.25
CA TRP A 418 24.01 -13.77 -15.50
C TRP A 418 24.13 -13.31 -16.96
N ARG A 419 25.16 -13.73 -17.71
CA ARG A 419 25.32 -13.38 -19.13
C ARG A 419 24.13 -13.87 -19.98
N LYS A 420 23.41 -14.91 -19.55
CA LYS A 420 22.17 -15.39 -20.18
C LYS A 420 21.05 -14.33 -20.16
N MET A 421 21.14 -13.31 -19.30
CA MET A 421 20.17 -12.20 -19.30
C MET A 421 20.19 -11.39 -20.61
N SER A 422 21.32 -11.36 -21.33
CA SER A 422 21.42 -10.74 -22.66
C SER A 422 20.50 -11.38 -23.70
N THR A 423 20.09 -12.64 -23.49
CA THR A 423 19.14 -13.37 -24.36
C THR A 423 17.70 -13.26 -23.87
N GLY A 424 17.41 -12.35 -22.94
CA GLY A 424 16.06 -12.12 -22.37
C GLY A 424 15.66 -13.08 -21.25
N VAL A 425 16.58 -13.87 -20.70
CA VAL A 425 16.35 -14.69 -19.50
C VAL A 425 16.31 -13.79 -18.26
N VAL A 426 15.28 -13.92 -17.43
CA VAL A 426 15.13 -13.07 -16.23
C VAL A 426 15.80 -13.67 -15.00
N ASN A 427 15.65 -14.98 -14.78
CA ASN A 427 16.33 -15.71 -13.72
C ASN A 427 17.46 -16.55 -14.36
N PRO A 428 18.72 -16.08 -14.34
CA PRO A 428 19.83 -16.79 -14.98
C PRO A 428 20.14 -18.16 -14.35
N PHE A 429 19.69 -18.42 -13.12
CA PHE A 429 19.98 -19.65 -12.39
C PHE A 429 18.88 -20.71 -12.54
N GLN A 430 17.77 -20.37 -13.20
CA GLN A 430 16.66 -21.30 -13.39
C GLN A 430 16.94 -22.29 -14.50
N GLY A 431 16.70 -23.58 -14.22
CA GLY A 431 16.72 -24.63 -15.24
C GLY A 431 18.12 -24.96 -15.77
N LEU A 432 19.18 -24.61 -15.05
CA LEU A 432 20.56 -24.94 -15.44
C LEU A 432 20.76 -26.46 -15.56
N LYS A 433 21.62 -26.86 -16.51
CA LYS A 433 22.14 -28.24 -16.60
C LYS A 433 23.20 -28.46 -15.52
N LYS A 434 23.54 -29.72 -15.23
CA LYS A 434 24.54 -30.07 -14.21
C LYS A 434 25.86 -29.33 -14.46
N ASP A 435 26.35 -29.41 -15.70
CA ASP A 435 27.66 -28.84 -16.06
C ASP A 435 27.65 -27.31 -15.98
N ASP A 436 26.53 -26.66 -16.35
CA ASP A 436 26.34 -25.22 -16.17
C ASP A 436 26.36 -24.82 -14.67
N ILE A 437 25.82 -25.66 -13.78
CA ILE A 437 25.82 -25.41 -12.33
C ILE A 437 27.25 -25.55 -11.79
N LEU A 438 27.99 -26.57 -12.22
CA LEU A 438 29.38 -26.76 -11.85
C LEU A 438 30.24 -25.57 -12.29
N LEU A 439 30.12 -25.15 -13.56
CA LEU A 439 30.81 -23.97 -14.07
C LEU A 439 30.45 -22.69 -13.28
N GLU A 440 29.17 -22.50 -12.95
CA GLU A 440 28.72 -21.37 -12.14
C GLU A 440 29.31 -21.40 -10.72
N LEU A 441 29.45 -22.58 -10.10
CA LEU A 441 30.10 -22.73 -8.81
C LEU A 441 31.61 -22.51 -8.90
N GLU A 442 32.27 -23.07 -9.91
CA GLU A 442 33.73 -22.94 -10.14
C GLU A 442 34.14 -21.48 -10.39
N THR A 443 33.37 -20.75 -11.20
CA THR A 443 33.60 -19.32 -11.46
C THR A 443 33.43 -18.46 -10.20
N ARG A 444 32.68 -18.93 -9.22
CA ARG A 444 32.56 -18.34 -7.87
C ARG A 444 33.62 -18.83 -6.89
N GLY A 445 34.56 -19.67 -7.33
CA GLY A 445 35.62 -20.27 -6.50
C GLY A 445 35.15 -21.44 -5.64
N ILE A 446 34.02 -22.07 -5.96
CA ILE A 446 33.43 -23.17 -5.19
C ILE A 446 33.53 -24.46 -5.99
N TRP A 447 34.37 -25.37 -5.52
CA TRP A 447 34.54 -26.69 -6.13
C TRP A 447 33.58 -27.70 -5.52
N SER A 448 32.90 -28.47 -6.35
CA SER A 448 32.04 -29.58 -5.92
C SER A 448 32.46 -30.87 -6.61
N SER A 449 32.67 -31.92 -5.83
CA SER A 449 32.94 -33.27 -6.33
C SER A 449 31.67 -34.11 -6.50
N ASP A 450 30.48 -33.56 -6.21
CA ASP A 450 29.23 -34.32 -6.30
C ASP A 450 28.75 -34.39 -7.76
N GLU A 451 28.55 -35.62 -8.25
CA GLU A 451 28.12 -35.85 -9.63
C GLU A 451 26.60 -35.76 -9.81
N ARG A 452 25.83 -35.66 -8.72
CA ARG A 452 24.37 -35.62 -8.77
C ARG A 452 23.88 -34.18 -8.94
N LYS A 453 23.05 -33.96 -9.97
CA LYS A 453 22.45 -32.65 -10.26
C LYS A 453 21.73 -32.04 -9.05
N CYS A 454 21.01 -32.83 -8.27
CA CYS A 454 20.27 -32.33 -7.10
C CYS A 454 21.20 -31.73 -6.03
N ALA A 455 22.31 -32.41 -5.72
CA ALA A 455 23.25 -31.97 -4.70
C ALA A 455 24.00 -30.69 -5.11
N VAL A 456 24.46 -30.60 -6.36
CA VAL A 456 25.11 -29.38 -6.86
C VAL A 456 24.13 -28.20 -6.97
N GLN A 457 22.85 -28.48 -7.31
CA GLN A 457 21.80 -27.46 -7.31
C GLN A 457 21.49 -26.96 -5.89
N GLU A 458 21.45 -27.84 -4.90
CA GLU A 458 21.29 -27.46 -3.50
C GLU A 458 22.47 -26.61 -3.03
N LYS A 459 23.70 -26.97 -3.41
CA LYS A 459 24.89 -26.17 -3.11
C LYS A 459 24.81 -24.78 -3.73
N LEU A 460 24.41 -24.67 -4.99
CA LEU A 460 24.20 -23.36 -5.63
C LEU A 460 23.10 -22.57 -4.93
N ASN A 461 21.99 -23.21 -4.54
CA ASN A 461 20.91 -22.54 -3.82
C ASN A 461 21.35 -22.02 -2.45
N GLU A 462 22.22 -22.76 -1.75
CA GLU A 462 22.83 -22.32 -0.49
C GLU A 462 23.72 -21.11 -0.72
N VAL A 463 24.58 -21.14 -1.74
CA VAL A 463 25.45 -20.00 -2.09
C VAL A 463 24.62 -18.76 -2.45
N LEU A 464 23.54 -18.92 -3.21
CA LEU A 464 22.72 -17.80 -3.67
C LEU A 464 21.79 -17.24 -2.59
N HIS A 465 21.47 -17.99 -1.53
CA HIS A 465 20.51 -17.59 -0.49
C HIS A 465 19.17 -17.06 -1.05
N GLY A 466 18.74 -17.62 -2.18
CA GLY A 466 17.52 -17.25 -2.90
C GLY A 466 17.59 -15.98 -3.76
N ILE A 467 18.76 -15.35 -3.91
CA ILE A 467 18.97 -14.31 -4.92
C ILE A 467 18.82 -14.95 -6.30
N ALA A 468 17.77 -14.57 -7.02
CA ALA A 468 17.39 -15.18 -8.30
C ALA A 468 17.87 -14.36 -9.50
N ARG A 469 18.13 -13.07 -9.31
CA ARG A 469 18.57 -12.12 -10.35
C ARG A 469 19.07 -10.83 -9.68
N PRO A 470 19.66 -9.88 -10.44
CA PRO A 470 19.99 -8.56 -9.89
C PRO A 470 18.72 -7.83 -9.42
N PRO A 471 18.85 -6.84 -8.53
CA PRO A 471 17.76 -5.93 -8.19
C PRO A 471 17.07 -5.36 -9.43
N ALA A 472 15.78 -5.03 -9.34
CA ALA A 472 14.96 -4.68 -10.51
C ALA A 472 15.55 -3.53 -11.34
N LEU A 473 16.09 -2.50 -10.69
CA LEU A 473 16.72 -1.35 -11.34
C LEU A 473 18.12 -1.66 -11.92
N CYS A 474 18.75 -2.77 -11.52
CA CYS A 474 20.03 -3.24 -12.05
C CYS A 474 19.86 -4.26 -13.19
N CYS A 475 18.63 -4.65 -13.56
CA CYS A 475 18.41 -5.74 -14.52
C CYS A 475 18.74 -5.38 -15.97
N LEU A 476 18.64 -4.11 -16.38
CA LEU A 476 18.96 -3.71 -17.76
C LEU A 476 20.46 -3.85 -18.06
N ASP A 477 21.29 -3.53 -17.08
CA ASP A 477 22.73 -3.70 -17.13
C ASP A 477 23.25 -4.12 -15.75
N PRO A 478 23.39 -5.44 -15.51
CA PRO A 478 23.86 -5.98 -14.24
C PRO A 478 25.27 -5.52 -13.83
N THR A 479 26.05 -4.99 -14.77
CA THR A 479 27.43 -4.54 -14.52
C THR A 479 27.49 -3.14 -13.92
N LYS A 480 26.47 -2.31 -14.15
CA LYS A 480 26.36 -0.97 -13.55
C LYS A 480 26.10 -1.05 -12.05
N THR A 481 26.93 -0.36 -11.28
CA THR A 481 26.79 -0.27 -9.82
C THR A 481 25.57 0.56 -9.43
N THR A 482 25.09 0.39 -8.20
CA THR A 482 24.00 1.23 -7.66
C THR A 482 24.31 2.73 -7.69
N SER A 483 25.57 3.11 -7.44
CA SER A 483 26.02 4.51 -7.52
C SER A 483 25.97 5.06 -8.96
N HIS A 484 26.36 4.27 -9.96
CA HIS A 484 26.25 4.68 -11.37
C HIS A 484 24.78 4.91 -11.77
N LEU A 485 23.85 4.16 -11.18
CA LEU A 485 22.41 4.28 -11.39
C LEU A 485 21.74 5.31 -10.45
N ASN A 486 22.51 6.04 -9.63
CA ASN A 486 22.01 7.03 -8.65
C ASN A 486 21.00 6.44 -7.64
N ILE A 487 21.25 5.21 -7.20
CA ILE A 487 20.41 4.45 -6.24
C ILE A 487 21.25 3.76 -5.14
N ASP A 488 22.46 4.24 -4.87
CA ASP A 488 23.33 3.72 -3.80
C ASP A 488 22.70 3.80 -2.41
N SER A 489 21.84 4.80 -2.18
CA SER A 489 21.08 4.99 -0.94
C SER A 489 19.75 4.22 -0.89
N TYR A 490 19.38 3.49 -1.96
CA TYR A 490 18.09 2.84 -2.08
C TYR A 490 18.06 1.48 -1.36
N GLU A 491 17.16 1.34 -0.38
CA GLU A 491 17.01 0.11 0.40
C GLU A 491 15.64 -0.55 0.21
N VAL A 492 15.63 -1.87 0.00
CA VAL A 492 14.42 -2.69 0.05
C VAL A 492 14.25 -3.25 1.45
N LEU A 493 13.21 -2.82 2.16
CA LEU A 493 13.02 -3.21 3.56
C LEU A 493 12.70 -4.70 3.70
N ALA A 494 13.26 -5.34 4.73
CA ALA A 494 12.98 -6.75 5.02
C ALA A 494 11.67 -6.98 5.78
N CYS A 495 10.94 -5.92 6.14
CA CYS A 495 9.56 -5.98 6.60
C CYS A 495 8.67 -5.03 5.80
N GLU A 496 7.40 -5.38 5.66
CA GLU A 496 6.34 -4.45 5.27
C GLU A 496 5.27 -4.46 6.37
N PRO A 497 5.08 -3.33 7.08
CA PRO A 497 4.38 -3.43 8.34
C PRO A 497 2.91 -3.86 8.33
N LEU A 498 2.14 -3.51 7.31
CA LEU A 498 0.71 -3.77 7.20
C LEU A 498 0.40 -5.25 6.95
N HIS A 499 0.96 -5.85 5.89
CA HIS A 499 0.65 -7.22 5.49
C HIS A 499 1.32 -8.22 6.43
N ASP A 500 2.55 -7.97 6.87
CA ASP A 500 3.21 -8.85 7.83
C ASP A 500 2.39 -8.93 9.13
N LEU A 501 1.87 -7.80 9.60
CA LEU A 501 1.00 -7.76 10.78
C LEU A 501 -0.34 -8.45 10.55
N THR A 502 -1.01 -8.11 9.44
CA THR A 502 -2.34 -8.61 9.12
C THR A 502 -2.32 -10.13 9.00
N ASN A 503 -1.28 -10.69 8.38
CA ASN A 503 -1.11 -12.15 8.26
C ASN A 503 -0.76 -12.82 9.59
N VAL A 504 0.08 -12.20 10.45
CA VAL A 504 0.32 -12.72 11.81
C VAL A 504 -0.98 -12.77 12.62
N ILE A 505 -1.81 -11.73 12.55
CA ILE A 505 -3.11 -11.70 13.22
C ILE A 505 -4.07 -12.75 12.64
N GLN A 506 -4.12 -12.91 11.31
CA GLN A 506 -4.93 -13.96 10.68
C GLN A 506 -4.48 -15.37 11.08
N ASN A 507 -3.17 -15.59 11.21
CA ASN A 507 -2.63 -16.86 11.69
C ASN A 507 -3.03 -17.12 13.16
N LEU A 508 -3.06 -16.09 14.01
CA LEU A 508 -3.55 -16.20 15.39
C LEU A 508 -5.06 -16.48 15.45
N ILE A 509 -5.87 -15.79 14.64
CA ILE A 509 -7.32 -16.05 14.52
C ILE A 509 -7.58 -17.53 14.21
N GLN A 510 -6.85 -18.09 13.24
CA GLN A 510 -7.03 -19.49 12.81
C GLN A 510 -6.38 -20.50 13.78
N GLY A 511 -5.22 -20.16 14.34
CA GLY A 511 -4.38 -21.05 15.12
C GLY A 511 -4.77 -21.10 16.60
N LEU A 512 -4.79 -19.95 17.28
CA LEU A 512 -4.91 -19.85 18.74
C LEU A 512 -6.08 -20.66 19.35
N PRO A 513 -7.29 -20.71 18.76
CA PRO A 513 -8.40 -21.49 19.34
C PRO A 513 -8.10 -22.99 19.54
N HIS A 514 -7.10 -23.53 18.84
CA HIS A 514 -6.67 -24.93 18.95
C HIS A 514 -5.63 -25.16 20.05
N HIS A 515 -5.22 -24.11 20.76
CA HIS A 515 -4.16 -24.14 21.77
C HIS A 515 -4.63 -23.63 23.15
N VAL A 516 -5.94 -23.44 23.34
CA VAL A 516 -6.54 -22.92 24.60
C VAL A 516 -7.31 -24.00 25.37
N GLY A 517 -7.17 -25.27 24.99
CA GLY A 517 -7.93 -26.41 25.51
C GLY A 517 -9.32 -26.56 24.86
N ASP A 518 -9.82 -27.80 24.79
CA ASP A 518 -11.07 -28.12 24.07
C ASP A 518 -12.29 -27.41 24.67
N ASN A 519 -12.31 -27.21 25.99
CA ASN A 519 -13.40 -26.53 26.71
C ASN A 519 -13.55 -25.05 26.28
N ASN A 520 -12.45 -24.38 25.89
CA ASN A 520 -12.46 -22.96 25.54
C ASN A 520 -12.48 -22.72 24.03
N LYS A 521 -12.16 -23.72 23.21
CA LYS A 521 -12.03 -23.60 21.76
C LYS A 521 -13.24 -22.94 21.11
N GLN A 522 -14.45 -23.37 21.47
CA GLN A 522 -15.69 -22.83 20.90
C GLN A 522 -15.93 -21.35 21.29
N GLU A 523 -15.56 -20.95 22.51
CA GLU A 523 -15.64 -19.55 22.92
C GLU A 523 -14.70 -18.66 22.08
N PHE A 524 -13.48 -19.12 21.81
CA PHE A 524 -12.50 -18.39 20.98
C PHE A 524 -12.91 -18.31 19.50
N LEU A 525 -13.49 -19.39 18.95
CA LEU A 525 -14.03 -19.39 17.58
C LEU A 525 -15.22 -18.42 17.48
N SER A 526 -16.17 -18.49 18.41
CA SER A 526 -17.33 -17.58 18.47
C SER A 526 -16.92 -16.12 18.63
N PHE A 527 -15.91 -15.83 19.47
CA PHE A 527 -15.33 -14.50 19.60
C PHE A 527 -14.76 -13.99 18.26
N SER A 528 -14.07 -14.85 17.54
CA SER A 528 -13.47 -14.53 16.24
C SER A 528 -14.53 -14.19 15.19
N ASP A 529 -15.54 -15.05 15.06
CA ASP A 529 -16.65 -14.89 14.13
C ASP A 529 -17.47 -13.63 14.45
N THR A 530 -17.74 -13.36 15.72
CA THR A 530 -18.48 -12.17 16.16
C THR A 530 -17.69 -10.88 15.92
N THR A 531 -16.36 -10.91 16.08
CA THR A 531 -15.53 -9.71 15.95
C THR A 531 -15.25 -9.35 14.50
N ILE A 532 -15.03 -10.35 13.65
CA ILE A 532 -14.67 -10.16 12.24
C ILE A 532 -15.93 -10.08 11.37
N GLY A 533 -16.95 -10.87 11.69
CA GLY A 533 -18.17 -11.06 10.91
C GLY A 533 -17.89 -11.75 9.56
N ASN A 534 -18.80 -11.57 8.60
CA ASN A 534 -18.74 -12.19 7.27
C ASN A 534 -17.78 -11.47 6.30
N LYS A 535 -16.67 -10.92 6.78
CA LYS A 535 -15.72 -10.18 5.94
C LYS A 535 -14.82 -11.14 5.18
N ASN A 536 -14.91 -11.12 3.85
CA ASN A 536 -14.05 -11.95 2.97
C ASN A 536 -12.57 -11.56 3.00
N GLN A 537 -12.24 -10.31 3.34
CA GLN A 537 -10.86 -9.82 3.47
C GLN A 537 -10.73 -8.92 4.70
N LEU A 538 -9.78 -9.24 5.57
CA LEU A 538 -9.49 -8.47 6.77
C LEU A 538 -8.58 -7.30 6.42
N LYS A 539 -9.07 -6.06 6.54
CA LYS A 539 -8.25 -4.86 6.36
C LYS A 539 -7.30 -4.68 7.54
N GLY A 540 -6.19 -3.96 7.36
CA GLY A 540 -5.25 -3.69 8.47
C GLY A 540 -5.90 -3.01 9.68
N SER A 541 -6.84 -2.07 9.47
CA SER A 541 -7.61 -1.48 10.58
C SER A 541 -8.48 -2.49 11.33
N ASP A 542 -9.04 -3.47 10.61
CA ASP A 542 -9.88 -4.52 11.20
C ASP A 542 -9.02 -5.50 12.01
N ALA A 543 -7.87 -5.90 11.47
CA ALA A 543 -6.91 -6.77 12.14
C ALA A 543 -6.39 -6.15 13.45
N ARG A 544 -6.03 -4.86 13.42
CA ARG A 544 -5.59 -4.13 14.61
C ARG A 544 -6.67 -4.06 15.68
N LEU A 545 -7.91 -3.74 15.29
CA LEU A 545 -9.03 -3.70 16.24
C LEU A 545 -9.30 -5.09 16.83
N TYR A 546 -9.19 -6.14 16.01
CA TYR A 546 -9.30 -7.52 16.48
C TYR A 546 -8.25 -7.84 17.56
N ALA A 547 -6.98 -7.48 17.34
CA ALA A 547 -5.91 -7.75 18.32
C ALA A 547 -6.17 -7.06 19.68
N VAL A 548 -6.65 -5.81 19.67
CA VAL A 548 -7.03 -5.08 20.90
C VAL A 548 -8.19 -5.79 21.62
N LYS A 549 -9.21 -6.21 20.87
CA LYS A 549 -10.34 -6.95 21.46
C LYS A 549 -9.92 -8.32 21.97
N LEU A 550 -9.01 -9.00 21.27
CA LEU A 550 -8.48 -10.29 21.68
C LEU A 550 -7.75 -10.16 23.01
N ALA A 551 -6.89 -9.15 23.17
CA ALA A 551 -6.19 -8.90 24.43
C ALA A 551 -7.16 -8.74 25.62
N LYS A 552 -8.23 -7.95 25.44
CA LYS A 552 -9.28 -7.80 26.45
C LYS A 552 -10.01 -9.12 26.75
N PHE A 553 -10.37 -9.85 25.70
CA PHE A 553 -11.05 -11.14 25.82
C PHE A 553 -10.19 -12.17 26.56
N THR A 554 -8.92 -12.31 26.18
CA THR A 554 -7.99 -13.25 26.83
C THR A 554 -7.72 -12.88 28.28
N LEU A 555 -7.67 -11.59 28.62
CA LEU A 555 -7.52 -11.14 30.00
C LEU A 555 -8.73 -11.55 30.84
N GLN A 556 -9.93 -11.32 30.34
CA GLN A 556 -11.16 -11.77 31.01
C GLN A 556 -11.16 -13.29 31.22
N LYS A 557 -10.73 -14.07 30.22
CA LYS A 557 -10.65 -15.54 30.36
C LYS A 557 -9.61 -15.98 31.37
N PHE A 558 -8.52 -15.24 31.52
CA PHE A 558 -7.51 -15.50 32.55
C PHE A 558 -8.07 -15.21 33.95
N GLU A 559 -8.78 -14.09 34.13
CA GLU A 559 -9.47 -13.76 35.39
C GLU A 559 -10.55 -14.79 35.75
N GLU A 560 -11.22 -15.39 34.76
CA GLU A 560 -12.15 -16.51 34.92
C GLU A 560 -11.45 -17.86 35.24
N GLY A 561 -10.11 -17.90 35.27
CA GLY A 561 -9.33 -19.13 35.47
C GLY A 561 -9.39 -20.12 34.30
N LYS A 562 -9.84 -19.68 33.12
CA LYS A 562 -10.06 -20.54 31.94
C LYS A 562 -8.82 -20.72 31.08
N VAL A 563 -7.87 -19.78 31.12
CA VAL A 563 -6.64 -19.81 30.33
C VAL A 563 -5.44 -19.43 31.19
N GLU A 564 -4.24 -19.85 30.77
CA GLU A 564 -2.98 -19.47 31.43
C GLU A 564 -2.59 -18.02 31.14
N GLU A 565 -1.76 -17.42 32.01
CA GLU A 565 -1.27 -16.04 31.89
C GLU A 565 -0.46 -15.78 30.60
N THR A 566 0.14 -16.82 30.02
CA THR A 566 0.90 -16.74 28.77
C THR A 566 0.06 -16.29 27.57
N ILE A 567 -1.25 -16.60 27.58
CA ILE A 567 -2.19 -16.27 26.49
C ILE A 567 -2.55 -14.76 26.46
N PRO A 568 -2.99 -14.12 27.56
CA PRO A 568 -3.16 -12.66 27.57
C PRO A 568 -1.84 -11.92 27.36
N ASN A 569 -0.72 -12.44 27.87
CA ASN A 569 0.61 -11.83 27.61
C ASN A 569 0.96 -11.84 26.11
N LEU A 570 0.68 -12.94 25.40
CA LEU A 570 0.86 -13.04 23.95
C LEU A 570 0.07 -11.94 23.22
N ALA A 571 -1.21 -11.78 23.57
CA ALA A 571 -2.09 -10.80 22.94
C ALA A 571 -1.66 -9.37 23.27
N ASN A 572 -1.27 -9.09 24.52
CA ASN A 572 -0.77 -7.79 24.95
C ASN A 572 0.53 -7.40 24.24
N SER A 573 1.51 -8.30 24.13
CA SER A 573 2.75 -8.03 23.38
C SER A 573 2.46 -7.69 21.92
N LEU A 574 1.49 -8.36 21.29
CA LEU A 574 1.06 -8.00 19.93
C LEU A 574 0.44 -6.59 19.87
N VAL A 575 -0.41 -6.22 20.84
CA VAL A 575 -1.01 -4.87 20.91
C VAL A 575 0.07 -3.79 21.09
N GLU A 576 1.10 -4.04 21.88
CA GLU A 576 2.23 -3.12 22.06
C GLU A 576 3.00 -2.91 20.74
N ILE A 577 3.33 -4.01 20.03
CA ILE A 577 3.95 -3.96 18.71
C ILE A 577 3.09 -3.14 17.75
N ILE A 578 1.77 -3.36 17.73
CA ILE A 578 0.82 -2.59 16.90
C ILE A 578 0.84 -1.11 17.25
N THR A 579 0.83 -0.78 18.55
CA THR A 579 0.75 0.59 19.04
C THR A 579 1.97 1.39 18.61
N ILE A 580 3.17 0.86 18.84
CA ILE A 580 4.42 1.54 18.47
C ILE A 580 4.50 1.72 16.95
N ARG A 581 4.11 0.70 16.18
CA ARG A 581 4.19 0.73 14.69
C ARG A 581 3.34 1.79 14.03
N TYR A 582 2.21 2.13 14.64
CA TYR A 582 1.28 3.13 14.11
C TYR A 582 1.42 4.48 14.80
N SER A 583 2.42 4.63 15.67
CA SER A 583 2.70 5.90 16.34
C SER A 583 3.42 6.88 15.42
N ASP A 584 3.09 8.17 15.58
CA ASP A 584 3.70 9.26 14.82
C ASP A 584 5.19 9.42 15.15
N PHE A 585 5.95 10.01 14.21
CA PHE A 585 7.36 10.33 14.40
C PHE A 585 7.63 11.09 15.70
N SER A 586 6.73 11.99 16.11
CA SER A 586 6.85 12.80 17.33
C SER A 586 6.94 11.97 18.63
N THR A 587 6.51 10.72 18.60
CA THR A 587 6.56 9.82 19.77
C THR A 587 7.84 8.97 19.81
N ARG A 588 8.56 8.90 18.69
CA ARG A 588 9.77 8.10 18.53
C ARG A 588 10.79 8.51 19.58
N SER A 589 11.25 7.53 20.33
CA SER A 589 12.09 7.74 21.52
C SER A 589 12.89 6.49 21.87
N GLN A 590 13.91 6.65 22.72
CA GLN A 590 14.75 5.55 23.23
C GLN A 590 13.88 4.48 23.89
N LYS A 591 12.93 4.89 24.73
CA LYS A 591 11.97 3.99 25.39
C LYS A 591 11.14 3.18 24.40
N GLN A 592 10.54 3.83 23.39
CA GLN A 592 9.72 3.12 22.41
C GLN A 592 10.53 2.12 21.59
N LEU A 593 11.78 2.46 21.25
CA LEU A 593 12.68 1.57 20.52
C LEU A 593 12.99 0.32 21.35
N LEU A 594 13.44 0.51 22.60
CA LEU A 594 13.71 -0.59 23.53
C LEU A 594 12.47 -1.47 23.75
N ARG A 595 11.32 -0.84 23.99
CA ARG A 595 10.04 -1.52 24.16
C ARG A 595 9.69 -2.38 22.95
N LEU A 596 9.88 -1.87 21.74
CA LEU A 596 9.59 -2.63 20.51
C LEU A 596 10.48 -3.86 20.38
N TYR A 597 11.80 -3.75 20.62
CA TYR A 597 12.71 -4.89 20.63
C TYR A 597 12.24 -5.96 21.62
N ASN A 598 11.96 -5.54 22.86
CA ASN A 598 11.53 -6.41 23.94
C ASN A 598 10.19 -7.10 23.64
N GLN A 599 9.20 -6.35 23.15
CA GLN A 599 7.88 -6.91 22.86
C GLN A 599 7.89 -7.82 21.62
N CYS A 600 8.71 -7.54 20.60
CA CYS A 600 8.92 -8.45 19.48
C CYS A 600 9.57 -9.78 19.92
N PHE A 601 10.55 -9.72 20.82
CA PHE A 601 11.18 -10.91 21.39
C PHE A 601 10.21 -11.72 22.27
N LEU A 602 9.50 -11.06 23.18
CA LEU A 602 8.49 -11.69 24.03
C LEU A 602 7.36 -12.30 23.22
N PHE A 603 6.82 -11.58 22.24
CA PHE A 603 5.78 -12.10 21.34
C PHE A 603 6.25 -13.38 20.65
N GLY A 604 7.48 -13.39 20.14
CA GLY A 604 8.08 -14.55 19.51
C GLY A 604 8.22 -15.75 20.47
N LEU A 605 8.67 -15.52 21.70
CA LEU A 605 8.81 -16.55 22.74
C LEU A 605 7.43 -17.08 23.17
N LEU A 606 6.48 -16.19 23.41
CA LEU A 606 5.11 -16.54 23.81
C LEU A 606 4.39 -17.32 22.71
N CYS A 607 4.63 -17.00 21.43
CA CYS A 607 4.15 -17.83 20.32
C CYS A 607 4.70 -19.25 20.41
N LYS A 608 5.97 -19.45 20.76
CA LYS A 608 6.53 -20.80 20.94
C LYS A 608 5.99 -21.51 22.17
N THR A 609 5.75 -20.79 23.26
CA THR A 609 5.22 -21.35 24.51
C THR A 609 3.75 -21.75 24.37
N VAL A 610 2.92 -20.87 23.81
CA VAL A 610 1.47 -21.08 23.68
C VAL A 610 1.12 -22.00 22.50
N ILE A 611 1.74 -21.76 21.35
CA ILE A 611 1.39 -22.49 20.12
C ILE A 611 2.27 -23.72 19.94
N GLY A 612 3.58 -23.64 20.25
CA GLY A 612 4.52 -24.73 20.06
C GLY A 612 4.51 -25.25 18.61
N ASN A 613 3.97 -26.45 18.41
CA ASN A 613 3.69 -26.99 17.09
C ASN A 613 2.24 -26.63 16.68
N PRO A 614 2.03 -25.79 15.64
CA PRO A 614 0.69 -25.36 15.27
C PRO A 614 -0.19 -26.55 14.84
N GLN A 615 -1.39 -26.66 15.39
CA GLN A 615 -2.30 -27.80 15.11
C GLN A 615 -3.14 -27.60 13.85
N LYS A 616 -3.63 -26.38 13.61
CA LYS A 616 -4.52 -26.07 12.47
C LYS A 616 -3.79 -25.62 11.21
N LEU A 617 -2.62 -24.99 11.39
CA LEU A 617 -1.79 -24.44 10.32
C LEU A 617 -0.48 -25.21 10.26
N THR A 618 0.24 -25.14 9.14
CA THR A 618 1.60 -25.68 9.08
C THR A 618 2.57 -24.75 9.80
N ALA A 619 3.67 -25.29 10.33
CA ALA A 619 4.75 -24.49 10.91
C ALA A 619 5.26 -23.42 9.93
N ARG A 620 5.39 -23.79 8.64
CA ARG A 620 5.78 -22.87 7.56
C ARG A 620 4.81 -21.69 7.39
N LYS A 621 3.51 -21.88 7.63
CA LYS A 621 2.52 -20.80 7.51
C LYS A 621 2.51 -19.93 8.77
N PHE A 622 2.52 -20.54 9.96
CA PHE A 622 2.44 -19.82 11.23
C PHE A 622 3.74 -19.06 11.54
N TYR A 623 4.88 -19.76 11.52
CA TYR A 623 6.22 -19.21 11.76
C TYR A 623 6.93 -18.79 10.46
N GLY A 624 6.17 -18.55 9.40
CA GLY A 624 6.69 -18.19 8.09
C GLY A 624 7.24 -16.77 8.01
N ASN A 625 7.34 -16.26 6.79
CA ASN A 625 7.92 -14.95 6.48
C ASN A 625 7.33 -13.81 7.31
N HIS A 626 6.01 -13.76 7.47
CA HIS A 626 5.35 -12.69 8.20
C HIS A 626 5.74 -12.67 9.68
N PHE A 627 5.77 -13.84 10.34
CA PHE A 627 6.23 -13.95 11.72
C PHE A 627 7.68 -13.47 11.86
N HIS A 628 8.56 -13.98 11.01
CA HIS A 628 9.97 -13.59 10.96
C HIS A 628 10.17 -12.08 10.77
N SER A 629 9.45 -11.47 9.81
CA SER A 629 9.49 -10.02 9.59
C SER A 629 9.10 -9.23 10.85
N ILE A 630 8.06 -9.67 11.58
CA ILE A 630 7.61 -9.00 12.81
C ILE A 630 8.61 -9.13 13.95
N THR A 631 9.15 -10.32 14.18
CA THR A 631 10.05 -10.56 15.33
C THR A 631 11.49 -10.07 15.08
N VAL A 632 11.91 -10.01 13.82
CA VAL A 632 13.28 -9.68 13.43
C VAL A 632 13.36 -8.28 12.81
N HIS A 633 12.75 -8.06 11.65
CA HIS A 633 13.07 -6.86 10.84
C HIS A 633 12.31 -5.59 11.24
N VAL A 634 11.14 -5.72 11.87
CA VAL A 634 10.38 -4.57 12.39
C VAL A 634 11.20 -3.73 13.40
N PRO A 635 11.78 -4.30 14.47
CA PRO A 635 12.58 -3.51 15.40
C PRO A 635 13.87 -2.97 14.79
N GLU A 636 14.51 -3.69 13.86
CA GLU A 636 15.66 -3.16 13.09
C GLU A 636 15.29 -1.92 12.29
N THR A 637 14.16 -1.98 11.58
CA THR A 637 13.70 -0.87 10.75
C THR A 637 13.35 0.36 11.60
N ALA A 638 12.85 0.15 12.83
CA ALA A 638 12.51 1.23 13.76
C ALA A 638 13.73 2.05 14.23
N ARG A 639 14.94 1.49 14.14
CA ARG A 639 16.19 2.20 14.47
C ARG A 639 16.47 3.39 13.55
N LEU A 640 15.87 3.43 12.35
CA LEU A 640 16.06 4.53 11.41
C LEU A 640 14.75 5.22 11.00
N PHE A 641 13.64 4.48 10.93
CA PHE A 641 12.38 4.96 10.39
C PHE A 641 11.31 5.10 11.48
N SER A 642 10.44 6.10 11.36
CA SER A 642 9.09 5.98 11.94
C SER A 642 8.38 4.86 11.19
N LEU A 643 7.97 3.81 11.90
CA LEU A 643 7.33 2.66 11.26
C LEU A 643 6.01 3.04 10.59
N LYS A 644 5.33 4.08 11.06
CA LYS A 644 4.13 4.62 10.42
C LYS A 644 4.40 5.12 9.00
N SER A 645 5.58 5.69 8.74
CA SER A 645 5.98 6.20 7.42
C SER A 645 6.07 5.12 6.35
N ILE A 646 6.30 3.87 6.75
CA ILE A 646 6.47 2.73 5.86
C ILE A 646 5.27 1.79 5.85
N VAL A 647 4.18 2.12 6.58
CA VAL A 647 2.89 1.41 6.51
C VAL A 647 2.12 1.87 5.26
N PRO A 648 1.87 1.00 4.27
CA PRO A 648 1.26 1.34 2.99
C PRO A 648 -0.28 1.41 3.02
N GLU A 649 -0.89 1.79 4.15
CA GLU A 649 -2.36 1.76 4.28
C GLU A 649 -3.06 2.81 3.38
N GLN A 650 -2.37 3.90 3.01
CA GLN A 650 -2.90 4.89 2.07
C GLN A 650 -2.75 4.41 0.61
N GLU A 651 -1.64 3.78 0.30
CA GLU A 651 -1.30 3.19 -0.98
C GLU A 651 -2.32 2.11 -1.34
N GLU A 652 -2.57 1.16 -0.43
CA GLU A 652 -3.59 0.10 -0.56
C GLU A 652 -5.00 0.65 -0.83
N ARG A 653 -5.40 1.73 -0.15
CA ARG A 653 -6.71 2.36 -0.38
C ARG A 653 -6.78 3.07 -1.72
N THR A 654 -5.68 3.66 -2.14
CA THR A 654 -5.56 4.31 -3.45
C THR A 654 -5.65 3.27 -4.56
N PHE A 655 -4.97 2.13 -4.39
CA PHE A 655 -5.09 0.99 -5.29
C PHE A 655 -6.51 0.39 -5.32
N GLY A 656 -7.13 0.19 -4.14
CA GLY A 656 -8.53 -0.23 -4.05
C GLY A 656 -9.50 0.74 -4.73
N THR A 657 -9.15 2.03 -4.78
CA THR A 657 -9.88 3.05 -5.54
C THR A 657 -9.71 2.86 -7.05
N LEU A 658 -8.48 2.62 -7.54
CA LEU A 658 -8.22 2.27 -8.95
C LEU A 658 -9.03 1.03 -9.37
N ARG A 659 -9.05 -0.01 -8.54
CA ARG A 659 -9.85 -1.22 -8.77
C ARG A 659 -11.35 -0.91 -8.91
N ARG A 660 -11.93 -0.20 -7.95
CA ARG A 660 -13.35 0.21 -7.97
C ARG A 660 -13.69 1.08 -9.18
N LEU A 661 -12.83 2.02 -9.55
CA LEU A 661 -13.01 2.86 -10.74
C LEU A 661 -13.04 2.00 -11.99
N SER A 662 -12.12 1.05 -12.10
CA SER A 662 -11.98 0.15 -13.23
C SER A 662 -13.20 -0.77 -13.38
N GLU A 663 -13.67 -1.37 -12.29
CA GLU A 663 -14.87 -2.22 -12.28
C GLU A 663 -16.11 -1.48 -12.76
N ASN A 664 -16.26 -0.21 -12.37
CA ASN A 664 -17.44 0.59 -12.69
C ASN A 664 -17.41 1.20 -14.11
N THR A 665 -16.25 1.56 -14.64
CA THR A 665 -16.17 2.51 -15.77
C THR A 665 -15.73 1.90 -17.09
N THR A 666 -15.25 0.67 -17.09
CA THR A 666 -14.57 0.06 -18.25
C THR A 666 -15.44 -0.90 -19.06
N ASN A 667 -16.64 -1.23 -18.56
CA ASN A 667 -17.47 -2.31 -19.10
C ASN A 667 -16.69 -3.63 -19.24
N ARG A 668 -15.79 -3.90 -18.29
CA ARG A 668 -14.89 -5.06 -18.26
C ARG A 668 -13.95 -5.18 -19.46
N GLN A 669 -13.62 -4.07 -20.13
CA GLN A 669 -12.65 -4.06 -21.23
C GLN A 669 -11.29 -3.53 -20.76
N PRO A 670 -10.20 -4.34 -20.87
CA PRO A 670 -8.88 -3.97 -20.35
C PRO A 670 -8.29 -2.69 -20.93
N LYS A 671 -8.51 -2.47 -22.24
CA LYS A 671 -8.04 -1.26 -22.94
C LYS A 671 -8.58 0.06 -22.37
N TYR A 672 -9.63 0.03 -21.54
CA TYR A 672 -10.16 1.22 -20.90
C TYR A 672 -9.76 1.36 -19.42
N VAL A 673 -9.13 0.33 -18.84
CA VAL A 673 -8.81 0.29 -17.40
C VAL A 673 -7.83 1.40 -17.05
N VAL A 674 -6.68 1.42 -17.70
CA VAL A 674 -5.59 2.36 -17.38
C VAL A 674 -6.04 3.80 -17.59
N ASP A 675 -6.52 4.15 -18.79
CA ASP A 675 -6.91 5.51 -19.14
C ASP A 675 -8.06 6.06 -18.27
N ASN A 676 -9.09 5.26 -18.00
CA ASN A 676 -10.20 5.71 -17.15
C ASN A 676 -9.76 5.89 -15.70
N ALA A 677 -8.87 5.04 -15.20
CA ALA A 677 -8.33 5.15 -13.85
C ALA A 677 -7.48 6.41 -13.70
N MET A 678 -6.55 6.66 -14.64
CA MET A 678 -5.71 7.87 -14.68
C MET A 678 -6.55 9.14 -14.74
N LEU A 679 -7.55 9.19 -15.63
CA LEU A 679 -8.42 10.34 -15.74
C LEU A 679 -9.13 10.63 -14.40
N ARG A 680 -9.73 9.61 -13.79
CA ARG A 680 -10.65 9.80 -12.66
C ARG A 680 -9.96 9.99 -11.32
N ILE A 681 -8.79 9.37 -11.11
CA ILE A 681 -8.05 9.51 -9.85
C ILE A 681 -7.62 10.97 -9.61
N GLN A 682 -7.29 11.71 -10.68
CA GLN A 682 -6.97 13.13 -10.61
C GLN A 682 -8.13 13.99 -10.08
N PHE A 683 -9.38 13.67 -10.47
CA PHE A 683 -10.57 14.37 -9.96
C PHE A 683 -10.96 13.91 -8.56
N GLN A 684 -10.75 12.63 -8.21
CA GLN A 684 -11.00 12.17 -6.85
C GLN A 684 -10.02 12.78 -5.85
N ALA A 685 -8.74 12.87 -6.20
CA ALA A 685 -7.71 13.45 -5.35
C ALA A 685 -7.99 14.92 -4.96
N SER A 686 -8.75 15.65 -5.79
CA SER A 686 -9.16 17.04 -5.53
C SER A 686 -10.48 17.19 -4.75
N HIS A 687 -11.32 16.14 -4.67
CA HIS A 687 -12.65 16.20 -4.06
C HIS A 687 -12.81 15.35 -2.79
N SER A 688 -11.97 14.33 -2.59
CA SER A 688 -12.06 13.40 -1.45
C SER A 688 -10.72 13.27 -0.73
N ASP A 689 -10.75 13.50 0.58
CA ASP A 689 -9.59 13.34 1.44
C ASP A 689 -9.65 11.98 2.18
N HIS A 690 -8.95 10.98 1.63
CA HIS A 690 -8.91 9.63 2.20
C HIS A 690 -8.28 9.58 3.60
N THR A 691 -7.44 10.56 3.96
CA THR A 691 -6.78 10.63 5.26
C THR A 691 -7.77 10.76 6.42
N GLN A 692 -8.93 11.39 6.18
CA GLN A 692 -9.97 11.56 7.20
C GLN A 692 -10.59 10.23 7.65
N THR A 693 -10.72 9.27 6.74
CA THR A 693 -11.29 7.95 7.07
C THR A 693 -10.31 7.14 7.91
N ILE A 694 -9.01 7.19 7.57
CA ILE A 694 -7.94 6.56 8.35
C ILE A 694 -7.88 7.16 9.75
N ALA A 695 -7.90 8.48 9.86
CA ALA A 695 -7.88 9.17 11.15
C ALA A 695 -9.02 8.73 12.06
N LYS A 696 -10.25 8.59 11.52
CA LYS A 696 -11.41 8.08 12.27
C LYS A 696 -11.19 6.65 12.76
N GLN A 697 -10.71 5.75 11.92
CA GLN A 697 -10.46 4.35 12.30
C GLN A 697 -9.33 4.23 13.33
N ASN A 698 -8.23 4.95 13.14
CA ASN A 698 -7.15 5.02 14.12
C ASN A 698 -7.66 5.56 15.46
N SER A 699 -8.48 6.61 15.46
CA SER A 699 -9.09 7.14 16.68
C SER A 699 -9.95 6.10 17.42
N ILE A 700 -10.75 5.30 16.71
CA ILE A 700 -11.54 4.22 17.31
C ILE A 700 -10.63 3.17 17.95
N ILE A 701 -9.61 2.71 17.22
CA ILE A 701 -8.66 1.71 17.71
C ILE A 701 -7.93 2.22 18.95
N SER A 702 -7.38 3.43 18.89
CA SER A 702 -6.68 4.04 20.03
C SER A 702 -7.58 4.21 21.25
N LYS A 703 -8.86 4.58 21.07
CA LYS A 703 -9.82 4.66 22.17
C LYS A 703 -10.05 3.30 22.84
N GLN A 704 -10.14 2.23 22.05
CA GLN A 704 -10.31 0.87 22.58
C GLN A 704 -9.04 0.37 23.27
N ALA A 705 -7.86 0.64 22.70
CA ALA A 705 -6.58 0.24 23.28
C ALA A 705 -6.34 0.89 24.66
N LYS A 706 -6.78 2.14 24.85
CA LYS A 706 -6.72 2.83 26.15
C LYS A 706 -7.58 2.19 27.26
N LEU A 707 -8.48 1.27 26.91
CA LEU A 707 -9.29 0.52 27.90
C LEU A 707 -8.59 -0.74 28.40
N LEU A 708 -7.43 -1.09 27.83
CA LEU A 708 -6.60 -2.17 28.36
C LEU A 708 -5.83 -1.69 29.60
N PRO A 709 -5.52 -2.58 30.56
CA PRO A 709 -4.70 -2.23 31.71
C PRO A 709 -3.36 -1.61 31.29
N PRO A 710 -2.80 -0.69 32.09
CA PRO A 710 -1.47 -0.15 31.83
C PRO A 710 -0.46 -1.29 31.81
N GLN A 711 0.35 -1.33 30.76
CA GLN A 711 1.37 -2.36 30.63
C GLN A 711 2.50 -2.13 31.64
N LYS A 712 3.08 -3.21 32.16
CA LYS A 712 4.23 -3.15 33.05
C LYS A 712 5.53 -3.05 32.25
N ARG A 713 6.63 -2.74 32.94
CA ARG A 713 8.00 -2.91 32.45
C ARG A 713 8.21 -4.33 31.91
N THR A 714 9.02 -4.48 30.87
CA THR A 714 9.38 -5.80 30.35
C THR A 714 10.25 -6.53 31.37
N LEU A 715 9.82 -7.71 31.81
CA LEU A 715 10.59 -8.61 32.67
C LEU A 715 10.96 -9.90 31.93
N LEU A 716 12.25 -10.21 31.87
CA LEU A 716 12.75 -11.53 31.48
C LEU A 716 13.08 -12.30 32.76
N ASN A 717 12.18 -13.20 33.14
CA ASN A 717 12.27 -13.90 34.42
C ASN A 717 13.54 -14.77 34.56
N SER A 718 13.95 -15.02 35.80
CA SER A 718 15.15 -15.78 36.12
C SER A 718 15.12 -17.22 35.59
N THR A 719 13.94 -17.82 35.46
CA THR A 719 13.74 -19.13 34.83
C THR A 719 14.13 -19.11 33.35
N LEU A 720 13.73 -18.08 32.59
CA LEU A 720 14.06 -17.87 31.18
C LEU A 720 15.56 -17.66 31.01
N LEU A 721 16.17 -16.82 31.86
CA LEU A 721 17.61 -16.55 31.85
C LEU A 721 18.43 -17.83 32.05
N LYS A 722 18.02 -18.69 32.99
CA LYS A 722 18.70 -19.96 33.29
C LYS A 722 18.45 -21.03 32.23
N LYS A 723 17.22 -21.14 31.71
CA LYS A 723 16.83 -22.19 30.76
C LYS A 723 17.32 -21.93 29.34
N PHE A 724 17.36 -20.66 28.92
CA PHE A 724 17.71 -20.29 27.55
C PHE A 724 18.72 -19.13 27.49
N PRO A 725 19.89 -19.25 28.13
CA PRO A 725 20.84 -18.14 28.26
C PRO A 725 21.32 -17.61 26.90
N LEU A 726 21.59 -18.50 25.93
CA LEU A 726 22.04 -18.10 24.59
C LEU A 726 20.98 -17.37 23.79
N LEU A 727 19.71 -17.75 23.96
CA LEU A 727 18.61 -17.08 23.29
C LEU A 727 18.45 -15.65 23.83
N VAL A 728 18.52 -15.48 25.15
CA VAL A 728 18.46 -14.15 25.76
C VAL A 728 19.69 -13.32 25.36
N GLN A 729 20.88 -13.90 25.38
CA GLN A 729 22.09 -13.22 24.91
C GLN A 729 21.93 -12.73 23.46
N SER A 730 21.41 -13.56 22.54
CA SER A 730 21.16 -13.15 21.16
C SER A 730 20.16 -11.99 21.02
N HIS A 731 19.23 -11.84 21.98
CA HIS A 731 18.36 -10.67 22.03
C HIS A 731 19.11 -9.43 22.51
N LEU A 732 19.92 -9.57 23.56
CA LEU A 732 20.76 -8.49 24.11
C LEU A 732 21.78 -7.95 23.10
N GLU A 733 22.32 -8.80 22.24
CA GLU A 733 23.18 -8.45 21.11
C GLU A 733 22.55 -7.45 20.12
N ARG A 734 21.23 -7.31 20.13
CA ARG A 734 20.49 -6.37 19.26
C ARG A 734 20.25 -5.02 19.90
N ILE A 735 20.43 -4.93 21.21
CA ILE A 735 20.26 -3.72 22.02
C ILE A 735 21.48 -3.41 22.92
N PRO A 736 22.73 -3.66 22.48
CA PRO A 736 23.92 -3.46 23.31
C PRO A 736 24.09 -1.99 23.72
N ASP A 737 23.63 -1.08 22.86
CA ASP A 737 23.56 0.36 23.08
C ASP A 737 22.67 0.75 24.28
N PHE A 738 21.69 -0.07 24.65
CA PHE A 738 20.92 0.09 25.88
C PHE A 738 21.57 -0.58 27.10
N LEU A 739 22.56 -1.45 26.89
CA LEU A 739 23.27 -2.15 27.97
C LEU A 739 24.48 -1.36 28.47
N LEU A 740 25.23 -0.77 27.54
CA LEU A 740 26.44 0.03 27.81
C LEU A 740 26.28 1.14 28.84
N PRO A 741 25.15 1.87 28.93
CA PRO A 741 24.97 2.91 29.95
C PRO A 741 25.03 2.37 31.39
N GLY A 742 24.94 1.05 31.57
CA GLY A 742 25.06 0.38 32.85
C GLY A 742 23.72 0.09 33.52
N ARG A 743 23.82 -0.66 34.62
CA ARG A 743 22.67 -1.09 35.43
C ARG A 743 21.91 0.13 35.98
N ASN A 744 20.59 0.00 36.04
CA ASN A 744 19.60 0.99 36.49
C ASN A 744 19.35 2.16 35.54
N VAL A 745 20.04 2.24 34.38
CA VAL A 745 19.67 3.17 33.31
C VAL A 745 18.53 2.57 32.49
N TRP A 746 18.78 1.67 31.56
CA TRP A 746 17.71 1.07 30.74
C TRP A 746 17.30 -0.34 31.17
N TRP A 747 18.05 -0.93 32.10
CA TRP A 747 17.81 -2.27 32.59
C TRP A 747 18.28 -2.42 34.03
N SER A 748 17.70 -3.34 34.77
CA SER A 748 18.10 -3.73 36.12
C SER A 748 17.97 -5.24 36.28
N VAL A 749 18.74 -5.83 37.18
CA VAL A 749 18.65 -7.25 37.54
C VAL A 749 18.31 -7.36 39.02
N ASP A 750 17.38 -8.23 39.35
CA ASP A 750 17.00 -8.60 40.72
C ASP A 750 16.76 -10.12 40.83
N ALA A 751 16.13 -10.56 41.92
CA ALA A 751 15.81 -11.98 42.13
C ALA A 751 14.76 -12.52 41.14
N GLU A 752 13.87 -11.66 40.64
CA GLU A 752 12.82 -12.03 39.68
C GLU A 752 13.39 -12.20 38.27
N GLY A 753 14.39 -11.39 37.89
CA GLY A 753 15.11 -11.54 36.63
C GLY A 753 15.71 -10.24 36.11
N LEU A 754 15.74 -10.10 34.78
CA LEU A 754 16.20 -8.90 34.08
C LEU A 754 14.98 -8.03 33.70
N THR A 755 14.87 -6.85 34.30
CA THR A 755 13.80 -5.89 34.05
C THR A 755 14.31 -4.74 33.19
N PHE A 756 13.56 -4.35 32.16
CA PHE A 756 13.86 -3.18 31.34
C PHE A 756 13.02 -1.98 31.77
N ASN A 757 13.62 -0.80 31.81
CA ASN A 757 12.95 0.46 32.14
C ASN A 757 12.25 1.03 30.89
N ASP A 758 11.30 0.25 30.36
CA ASP A 758 10.56 0.52 29.13
C ASP A 758 9.04 0.67 29.34
N GLY A 759 8.61 0.84 30.60
CA GLY A 759 7.20 0.92 30.98
C GLY A 759 6.59 2.31 30.74
N PRO A 760 5.26 2.44 30.84
CA PRO A 760 4.56 3.71 30.61
C PRO A 760 4.99 4.82 31.58
N GLY A 761 5.39 4.47 32.81
CA GLY A 761 5.88 5.41 33.82
C GLY A 761 7.37 5.79 33.70
N ASP A 762 8.12 5.18 32.77
CA ASP A 762 9.53 5.50 32.55
C ASP A 762 9.70 6.68 31.57
N ASP A 763 10.81 7.41 31.69
CA ASP A 763 11.14 8.51 30.79
C ASP A 763 11.28 8.05 29.34
N ASN A 764 10.83 8.90 28.41
CA ASN A 764 10.94 8.58 26.98
C ASN A 764 12.39 8.53 26.51
N ASN A 765 13.24 9.42 27.02
CA ASN A 765 14.66 9.50 26.71
C ASN A 765 15.45 9.80 27.98
N ARG A 766 16.70 9.34 28.04
CA ARG A 766 17.66 9.58 29.13
C ARG A 766 18.95 10.14 28.52
N PRO A 767 19.64 11.08 29.19
CA PRO A 767 20.91 11.62 28.71
C PRO A 767 21.97 10.56 28.45
N GLU A 768 22.02 9.52 29.29
CA GLU A 768 22.94 8.39 29.20
C GLU A 768 22.45 7.33 28.20
N GLY A 769 21.24 7.49 27.65
CA GLY A 769 20.66 6.55 26.70
C GLY A 769 21.28 6.62 25.31
N PRO A 770 21.02 5.62 24.46
CA PRO A 770 21.62 5.55 23.15
C PRO A 770 21.14 6.69 22.25
N GLN A 771 22.04 7.22 21.43
CA GLN A 771 21.66 8.14 20.39
C GLN A 771 20.77 7.43 19.37
N LEU A 772 19.61 8.02 19.05
CA LEU A 772 18.79 7.52 17.95
C LEU A 772 19.39 8.02 16.64
N HIS A 773 19.53 7.13 15.67
CA HIS A 773 19.88 7.49 14.29
C HIS A 773 18.63 7.72 13.43
N HIS A 774 18.84 8.18 12.20
CA HIS A 774 17.79 8.53 11.26
C HIS A 774 18.15 8.11 9.83
N PHE A 775 17.15 7.71 9.04
CA PHE A 775 17.32 7.27 7.65
C PHE A 775 18.00 8.29 6.72
N ARG A 776 18.06 9.56 7.12
CA ARG A 776 18.60 10.67 6.31
C ARG A 776 20.12 10.61 6.18
N SER A 777 20.78 10.09 7.21
CA SER A 777 22.24 10.13 7.39
C SER A 777 22.82 8.73 7.63
N THR A 778 21.98 7.70 7.70
CA THR A 778 22.37 6.34 8.07
C THR A 778 21.55 5.32 7.30
N SER A 779 22.20 4.25 6.84
CA SER A 779 21.63 3.05 6.22
C SER A 779 21.41 1.93 7.23
N LEU A 780 20.56 0.94 6.91
CA LEU A 780 20.36 -0.21 7.80
C LEU A 780 21.64 -1.03 7.95
N LYS A 781 22.50 -1.05 6.93
CA LYS A 781 23.80 -1.72 7.00
C LYS A 781 24.74 -1.03 7.99
N GLU A 782 24.84 0.30 7.94
CA GLU A 782 25.64 1.08 8.89
C GLU A 782 25.11 0.91 10.31
N GLU A 783 23.78 0.93 10.50
CA GLU A 783 23.16 0.71 11.81
C GLU A 783 23.51 -0.67 12.39
N ARG A 784 23.47 -1.74 11.58
CA ARG A 784 23.87 -3.09 12.01
C ARG A 784 25.35 -3.15 12.41
N THR A 785 26.20 -2.54 11.59
CA THR A 785 27.65 -2.46 11.86
C THR A 785 27.90 -1.72 13.18
N TRP A 786 27.19 -0.62 13.42
CA TRP A 786 27.27 0.14 14.66
C TRP A 786 26.82 -0.70 15.86
N ILE A 787 25.71 -1.44 15.76
CA ILE A 787 25.24 -2.34 16.82
C ILE A 787 26.25 -3.44 17.14
N GLN A 788 26.86 -4.05 16.11
CA GLN A 788 27.92 -5.04 16.32
C GLN A 788 29.13 -4.45 17.05
N GLN A 789 29.55 -3.24 16.69
CA GLN A 789 30.62 -2.53 17.40
C GLN A 789 30.25 -2.29 18.87
N LYS A 790 29.02 -1.85 19.14
CA LYS A 790 28.53 -1.66 20.51
C LYS A 790 28.46 -2.96 21.30
N TRP A 791 28.15 -4.08 20.65
CA TRP A 791 28.26 -5.38 21.32
C TRP A 791 29.72 -5.75 21.65
N GLN A 792 30.69 -5.45 20.77
CA GLN A 792 32.11 -5.65 21.10
C GLN A 792 32.53 -4.81 22.31
N GLU A 793 32.06 -3.57 22.43
CA GLU A 793 32.27 -2.74 23.61
C GLU A 793 31.69 -3.40 24.88
N CYS A 794 30.45 -3.93 24.81
CA CYS A 794 29.84 -4.67 25.92
C CYS A 794 30.69 -5.86 26.36
N LEU A 795 31.25 -6.62 25.41
CA LEU A 795 32.07 -7.80 25.71
C LEU A 795 33.35 -7.42 26.46
N VAL A 796 34.01 -6.33 26.03
CA VAL A 796 35.22 -5.83 26.70
C VAL A 796 34.90 -5.36 28.12
N LEU A 797 33.83 -4.59 28.31
CA LEU A 797 33.42 -4.11 29.64
C LEU A 797 32.92 -5.23 30.56
N TYR A 798 32.31 -6.27 29.99
CA TYR A 798 31.92 -7.46 30.74
C TYR A 798 33.14 -8.26 31.20
N ALA A 799 34.14 -8.41 30.32
CA ALA A 799 35.40 -9.11 30.63
C ALA A 799 36.19 -8.43 31.75
N SER A 800 36.14 -7.10 31.83
CA SER A 800 36.79 -6.31 32.87
C SER A 800 35.97 -6.17 34.16
N GLY A 801 34.77 -6.78 34.23
CA GLY A 801 33.88 -6.71 35.39
C GLY A 801 33.12 -5.38 35.56
N ILE A 802 33.31 -4.42 34.66
CA ILE A 802 32.62 -3.12 34.68
C ILE A 802 31.12 -3.28 34.34
N LEU A 803 30.82 -4.10 33.34
CA LEU A 803 29.44 -4.39 32.93
C LEU A 803 28.99 -5.74 33.50
N GLN A 804 28.03 -5.72 34.43
CA GLN A 804 27.54 -6.94 35.11
C GLN A 804 26.21 -7.43 34.53
N LEU A 805 26.27 -8.20 33.45
CA LEU A 805 25.09 -8.86 32.87
C LEU A 805 24.72 -10.14 33.65
N PRO A 806 23.45 -10.58 33.64
CA PRO A 806 22.97 -11.75 34.39
C PRO A 806 23.39 -13.09 33.77
N PHE A 807 24.61 -13.19 33.26
CA PHE A 807 25.20 -14.39 32.70
C PHE A 807 26.53 -14.67 33.39
N GLN A 808 26.86 -15.94 33.56
CA GLN A 808 28.19 -16.35 34.01
C GLN A 808 29.24 -16.24 32.90
N ARG A 809 28.80 -16.44 31.65
CA ARG A 809 29.64 -16.39 30.46
C ARG A 809 28.88 -15.82 29.27
N LEU A 810 29.54 -15.02 28.45
CA LEU A 810 29.05 -14.55 27.16
C LEU A 810 29.79 -15.28 26.04
N LYS A 811 29.08 -15.77 25.02
CA LYS A 811 29.68 -16.51 23.90
C LYS A 811 29.57 -15.71 22.61
N THR A 812 30.67 -15.46 21.92
CA THR A 812 30.61 -14.91 20.55
C THR A 812 30.60 -16.03 19.53
N TYR A 813 29.99 -15.79 18.37
CA TYR A 813 29.91 -16.76 17.29
C TYR A 813 30.46 -16.17 16.00
N ASN A 814 31.10 -17.02 15.19
CA ASN A 814 31.43 -16.73 13.80
C ASN A 814 30.98 -17.94 12.95
N ASP A 815 30.16 -17.71 11.93
CA ASP A 815 29.54 -18.75 11.09
C ASP A 815 28.87 -19.90 11.89
N GLY A 816 28.16 -19.54 12.96
CA GLY A 816 27.46 -20.51 13.83
C GLY A 816 28.37 -21.34 14.75
N ARG A 817 29.69 -21.09 14.76
CA ARG A 817 30.65 -21.71 15.69
C ARG A 817 31.03 -20.74 16.79
N VAL A 818 31.17 -21.23 18.03
CA VAL A 818 31.65 -20.40 19.15
C VAL A 818 33.07 -19.95 18.82
N ASN A 819 33.26 -18.64 18.77
CA ASN A 819 34.56 -18.01 18.52
C ASN A 819 35.29 -17.74 19.84
N TYR A 820 34.61 -17.15 20.82
CA TYR A 820 35.20 -16.82 22.13
C TYR A 820 34.17 -16.92 23.26
N VAL A 821 34.66 -17.17 24.47
CA VAL A 821 33.84 -17.22 25.70
C VAL A 821 34.43 -16.26 26.72
N TYR A 822 33.70 -15.17 27.01
CA TYR A 822 34.04 -14.23 28.07
C TYR A 822 33.47 -14.74 29.41
N SER A 823 34.30 -14.82 30.44
CA SER A 823 33.85 -15.06 31.82
C SER A 823 33.80 -13.74 32.57
N ALA A 824 32.77 -13.54 33.40
CA ALA A 824 32.84 -12.49 34.41
C ALA A 824 34.08 -12.76 35.29
N GLN A 825 34.99 -11.80 35.42
CA GLN A 825 36.01 -11.88 36.46
C GLN A 825 35.30 -11.94 37.81
N GLU A 826 35.62 -12.94 38.63
CA GLU A 826 35.18 -12.98 40.02
C GLU A 826 35.68 -11.69 40.68
N ALA A 827 34.75 -10.80 41.04
CA ALA A 827 35.08 -9.66 41.88
C ALA A 827 35.79 -10.21 43.11
N ALA A 828 37.03 -9.76 43.32
CA ALA A 828 37.90 -10.21 44.39
C ALA A 828 37.13 -10.34 45.71
N ALA A 829 36.97 -11.58 46.15
CA ALA A 829 36.66 -11.90 47.53
C ALA A 829 37.91 -11.59 48.37
N ASP A 830 38.12 -10.32 48.72
CA ASP A 830 38.73 -9.93 49.99
C ASP A 830 38.65 -8.41 50.19
N SER A 831 37.55 -7.93 50.75
CA SER A 831 37.60 -6.81 51.68
C SER A 831 37.12 -7.33 53.03
N GLY A 832 37.91 -8.27 53.57
CA GLY A 832 37.87 -8.60 54.98
C GLY A 832 38.01 -7.33 55.80
N THR A 833 36.97 -7.07 56.58
CA THR A 833 36.97 -6.27 57.78
C THR A 833 38.26 -6.51 58.58
N LYS A 834 39.17 -5.55 58.54
CA LYS A 834 40.10 -5.31 59.65
C LYS A 834 39.81 -3.94 60.22
N ASP A 835 39.07 -3.98 61.31
CA ASP A 835 39.16 -3.00 62.37
C ASP A 835 40.64 -2.72 62.68
N HIS A 836 41.03 -1.46 62.64
CA HIS A 836 42.11 -0.96 63.47
C HIS A 836 41.58 0.22 64.29
N GLN A 837 41.22 -0.10 65.54
CA GLN A 837 41.33 0.82 66.66
C GLN A 837 42.81 1.22 66.88
N THR A 838 42.99 2.45 67.36
CA THR A 838 44.17 3.01 68.07
C THR A 838 45.46 3.14 67.23
N GLN A 839 46.13 4.29 67.10
CA GLN A 839 46.28 5.50 67.93
C GLN A 839 46.60 6.70 67.02
#